data_AF-A0A671YE32-F1
#
_entry.id   AF-A0A671YE32-F1
#
_cell.length_a   1.000
_cell.length_b   1.000
_cell.length_c   1.000
_cell.angle_alpha   90.00
_cell.angle_beta   90.00
_cell.angle_gamma   90.00
#
_symmetry.space_group_name_H-M   'P 1'
#
loop_
_entity.id
_entity.type
_entity.pdbx_description
1 polymer ?
#
loop_
_entity_poly.entity_id
_entity_poly.type
_entity_poly.pdbx_seq_one_letter_code
_entity_poly.pdbx_strand_id
1 'polypeptide(L)'
;MSAPNWLRVGTTENIFVEYQDYPGEDIRVEIVVMNFPTKTQRLASTTVTLTRRNQFQELAQIKIPAGYFSKDPNIKQYVFLQANFPGKLLEQIVLVSFQSGYIFIQTDKTLYTPGSTVLPSLEVKLTPERPFFYVDSPELTVNIRATYIFGEEVNGVAYVVFGVVQDGTKRSFPGSLQRVQIAKGDGQVTLKREHITETFQNILDLVGSSIYVSVSVLTESGSEMVEAESRGIKIVTSPYTIHLRKTARHFKPGMPFTVVVEVVNPDDTPAKGVLVAVDPGQVEGLTDDNGMIKLTISTEENIDSLTITARTNDPLITPERQASTSMTALPYTSGSNNYIHIGEGHPDMTILSRGQLVKKGRYRTRGQALNPLMVPITKEMLPSFRIIAYYHTDDNEVVSDSVWVDVKDSCMGSLKLEPARPAPSYEPRRMFRLKVTGDPEATVGLVAVDKGVYILNNKHRLTQKKVWDIVEKSDTGCTPGGGRDAMSVFYDAGLMFESEASGTPIRQGDFTLPSTERTLSLWMLSRSPFILKAQRDVVFPRNKCKHHSKYYIPFLPIDTDNILYTGHLRATHQLYYAKPKSGYKLVGFCLRSSEEDDDSYADSGDVTSRTQFPESWLWSDIRLPACPQQTPNCDTTTVQQSFPLKDSITTWQFTGISLSQTNGICVGEPLEVIVRKEFFIDLRLPYSAVRGEQIEIKAILHNYSPDPVTSAVCSSASKRGKYRQEVNVGPETTRSVPYIIIPMKQGQHPIEVKAVVKDSALSDGIRKMLRVVFLHNLKILCIYHLLTDLLMCPLFIPLGGIQKVVMNSGISRKLMAPKTPRNTEISVTGREHVSALVENAISGQSMGTLIQQPGGCGEQNMIGMTLPVIAVTYLDKTNQWEAVGPQKRGEALDNIKTGYVNQLKYRKDDGSFAQWAHHDSSTWLTAYVAKVFAMANNLVAVQPDLICDAVKFLINAQQDDGMFREVGVVIHGEMTGDVRGTDSGASMTAFCLIAMQESRSLCEATVNRLQASIDRAVAYLERRLPALTNPYAVAMTSYALANENKLNLEILKNFVSPESSHWPVPKGHIYTLEATAYALLALVKVKALEDAKPVVRWLIKQQKVGGGYGSTQATIMVYQAVAEYWAYAEELEYNLNVDILLPGKPKNVTVTATGTGEATVTVSNVCFILRFIICYLLMCPL
;
A
#
# COMPACT_ATOMS: atom_id res chain seq x y z
N MET A 1 -34.13 27.74 -24.09
CA MET A 1 -32.79 27.12 -24.20
C MET A 1 -32.47 26.44 -22.88
N SER A 2 -32.03 25.19 -22.91
CA SER A 2 -31.65 24.42 -21.73
C SER A 2 -30.28 23.78 -21.94
N ALA A 3 -29.41 23.83 -20.93
CA ALA A 3 -28.10 23.20 -20.97
C ALA A 3 -27.74 22.63 -19.60
N PRO A 4 -26.72 21.77 -19.48
CA PRO A 4 -26.18 21.40 -18.18
C PRO A 4 -25.74 22.64 -17.38
N ASN A 5 -25.92 22.63 -16.06
CA ASN A 5 -25.57 23.75 -15.18
C ASN A 5 -24.08 24.12 -15.14
N TRP A 6 -23.24 23.26 -15.71
CA TRP A 6 -21.81 23.48 -15.92
C TRP A 6 -21.41 22.77 -17.22
N LEU A 7 -20.47 23.34 -17.98
CA LEU A 7 -19.99 22.76 -19.22
C LEU A 7 -18.61 22.16 -19.00
N ARG A 8 -18.45 20.88 -19.33
CA ARG A 8 -17.16 20.20 -19.20
C ARG A 8 -16.28 20.55 -20.40
N VAL A 9 -15.02 20.86 -20.13
CA VAL A 9 -14.03 21.24 -21.13
C VAL A 9 -13.49 19.99 -21.81
N GLY A 10 -13.39 20.02 -23.14
CA GLY A 10 -12.85 18.91 -23.93
C GLY A 10 -13.82 17.75 -24.16
N THR A 11 -15.02 17.78 -23.57
CA THR A 11 -16.11 16.84 -23.84
C THR A 11 -17.17 17.49 -24.74
N THR A 12 -17.96 16.64 -25.41
CA THR A 12 -19.11 17.09 -26.19
C THR A 12 -20.31 17.21 -25.25
N GLU A 13 -20.92 18.39 -25.20
CA GLU A 13 -22.12 18.69 -24.42
C GLU A 13 -23.33 18.87 -25.33
N ASN A 14 -24.49 18.40 -24.87
CA ASN A 14 -25.76 18.53 -25.55
C ASN A 14 -26.51 19.74 -25.00
N ILE A 15 -26.87 20.69 -25.86
CA ILE A 15 -27.66 21.88 -25.54
C ILE A 15 -29.03 21.73 -26.21
N PHE A 16 -30.08 21.86 -25.44
CA PHE A 16 -31.45 21.79 -25.93
C PHE A 16 -31.96 23.18 -26.29
N VAL A 17 -32.50 23.31 -27.51
CA VAL A 17 -33.17 24.52 -27.97
C VAL A 17 -34.54 24.16 -28.51
N GLU A 18 -35.51 25.02 -28.22
CA GLU A 18 -36.87 24.86 -28.69
C GLU A 18 -37.52 26.19 -28.99
N TYR A 19 -38.55 26.13 -29.82
CA TYR A 19 -39.48 27.21 -30.07
C TYR A 19 -40.91 26.66 -29.97
N GLN A 20 -41.73 27.24 -29.10
CA GLN A 20 -43.10 26.76 -28.87
C GLN A 20 -44.11 27.44 -29.81
N ASP A 21 -45.09 26.67 -30.29
CA ASP A 21 -46.25 27.12 -31.07
C ASP A 21 -45.95 28.01 -32.29
N TYR A 22 -44.80 27.81 -32.93
CA TYR A 22 -44.42 28.55 -34.15
C TYR A 22 -45.20 28.06 -35.39
N PRO A 23 -45.95 28.95 -36.07
CA PRO A 23 -46.68 28.59 -37.28
C PRO A 23 -45.87 28.75 -38.57
N GLY A 24 -44.68 29.35 -38.51
CA GLY A 24 -43.89 29.78 -39.68
C GLY A 24 -42.96 28.72 -40.30
N GLU A 25 -41.97 29.19 -41.07
CA GLU A 25 -40.98 28.38 -41.79
C GLU A 25 -39.84 27.82 -40.91
N ASP A 26 -38.93 27.05 -41.50
CA ASP A 26 -37.81 26.45 -40.75
C ASP A 26 -36.89 27.53 -40.15
N ILE A 27 -36.59 27.41 -38.84
CA ILE A 27 -35.79 28.39 -38.09
C ILE A 27 -34.37 27.85 -37.92
N ARG A 28 -33.37 28.60 -38.38
CA ARG A 28 -31.96 28.30 -38.08
C ARG A 28 -31.54 28.99 -36.79
N VAL A 29 -31.06 28.22 -35.82
CA VAL A 29 -30.57 28.70 -34.52
C VAL A 29 -29.06 28.48 -34.44
N GLU A 30 -28.31 29.54 -34.15
CA GLU A 30 -26.86 29.47 -33.93
C GLU A 30 -26.56 29.50 -32.43
N ILE A 31 -25.82 28.49 -31.94
CA ILE A 31 -25.40 28.39 -30.55
C ILE A 31 -23.91 28.69 -30.48
N VAL A 32 -23.54 29.65 -29.64
CA VAL A 32 -22.18 30.18 -29.52
C VAL A 32 -21.74 30.20 -28.06
N VAL A 33 -20.52 29.75 -27.80
CA VAL A 33 -19.86 29.88 -26.49
C VAL A 33 -18.81 30.96 -26.59
N MET A 34 -18.95 32.03 -25.80
CA MET A 34 -18.06 33.17 -25.75
C MET A 34 -17.24 33.17 -24.45
N ASN A 35 -16.06 33.77 -24.48
CA ASN A 35 -15.21 33.88 -23.30
C ASN A 35 -15.77 34.84 -22.23
N PHE A 36 -15.64 34.48 -20.96
CA PHE A 36 -15.96 35.35 -19.82
C PHE A 36 -14.69 36.04 -19.31
N PRO A 37 -14.74 37.31 -18.84
CA PRO A 37 -15.91 38.20 -18.81
C PRO A 37 -16.09 39.06 -20.08
N THR A 38 -15.11 39.09 -20.99
CA THR A 38 -15.02 40.15 -22.01
C THR A 38 -15.90 39.93 -23.26
N LYS A 39 -16.40 38.71 -23.52
CA LYS A 39 -17.16 38.35 -24.74
C LYS A 39 -16.46 38.71 -26.06
N THR A 40 -15.13 38.82 -26.05
CA THR A 40 -14.34 39.22 -27.22
C THR A 40 -14.01 38.06 -28.15
N GLN A 41 -14.04 36.83 -27.63
CA GLN A 41 -13.60 35.64 -28.35
C GLN A 41 -14.67 34.55 -28.35
N ARG A 42 -14.93 34.02 -29.55
CA ARG A 42 -15.77 32.85 -29.79
C ARG A 42 -14.94 31.58 -29.56
N LEU A 43 -15.31 30.82 -28.53
CA LEU A 43 -14.61 29.59 -28.12
C LEU A 43 -15.09 28.36 -28.90
N ALA A 44 -16.40 28.24 -29.08
CA ALA A 44 -17.03 27.14 -29.80
C ALA A 44 -18.38 27.60 -30.37
N SER A 45 -18.88 26.90 -31.38
CA SER A 45 -20.18 27.18 -31.94
C SER A 45 -20.74 26.05 -32.78
N THR A 46 -22.06 25.99 -32.89
CA THR A 46 -22.79 25.01 -33.70
C THR A 46 -24.09 25.64 -34.21
N THR A 47 -24.70 25.07 -35.25
CA THR A 47 -25.98 25.53 -35.79
C THR A 47 -26.93 24.37 -35.95
N VAL A 48 -28.18 24.55 -35.53
CA VAL A 48 -29.27 23.57 -35.68
C VAL A 48 -30.48 24.22 -36.35
N THR A 49 -31.29 23.42 -37.05
CA THR A 49 -32.50 23.90 -37.73
C THR A 49 -33.73 23.30 -37.07
N LEU A 50 -34.62 24.16 -36.58
CA LEU A 50 -35.92 23.80 -36.02
C LEU A 50 -36.93 23.76 -37.16
N THR A 51 -37.58 22.61 -37.34
CA THR A 51 -38.50 22.32 -38.44
C THR A 51 -39.84 21.82 -37.90
N ARG A 52 -40.88 21.82 -38.73
CA ARG A 52 -42.16 21.19 -38.35
C ARG A 52 -42.01 19.69 -38.06
N ARG A 53 -41.03 19.01 -38.67
CA ARG A 53 -40.79 17.56 -38.50
C ARG A 53 -40.21 17.21 -37.13
N ASN A 54 -39.31 18.04 -36.59
CA ASN A 54 -38.76 17.87 -35.24
C ASN A 54 -39.57 18.64 -34.18
N GLN A 55 -40.81 19.03 -34.51
CA GLN A 55 -41.72 19.77 -33.64
C GLN A 55 -41.11 21.06 -33.06
N PHE A 56 -40.19 21.68 -33.82
CA PHE A 56 -39.41 22.85 -33.43
C PHE A 56 -38.56 22.67 -32.16
N GLN A 57 -38.06 21.46 -31.91
CA GLN A 57 -37.14 21.13 -30.82
C GLN A 57 -35.88 20.46 -31.38
N GLU A 58 -34.68 20.82 -30.91
CA GLU A 58 -33.43 20.14 -31.29
C GLU A 58 -32.35 20.11 -30.19
N LEU A 59 -31.52 19.05 -30.20
CA LEU A 59 -30.30 18.97 -29.38
C LEU A 59 -29.09 19.34 -30.24
N ALA A 60 -28.31 20.31 -29.78
CA ALA A 60 -27.10 20.76 -30.44
C ALA A 60 -25.87 20.27 -29.67
N GLN A 61 -24.93 19.66 -30.38
CA GLN A 61 -23.66 19.22 -29.82
C GLN A 61 -22.61 20.32 -29.92
N ILE A 62 -21.99 20.66 -28.79
CA ILE A 62 -20.90 21.63 -28.72
C ILE A 62 -19.73 21.07 -27.92
N LYS A 63 -18.50 21.37 -28.35
CA LYS A 63 -17.27 20.96 -27.65
C LYS A 63 -16.41 22.18 -27.37
N ILE A 64 -16.14 22.43 -26.09
CA ILE A 64 -15.36 23.58 -25.66
C ILE A 64 -13.86 23.21 -25.63
N PRO A 65 -12.98 23.95 -26.31
CA PRO A 65 -11.54 23.67 -26.32
C PRO A 65 -10.85 24.04 -25.00
N ALA A 66 -9.91 23.20 -24.54
CA ALA A 66 -9.23 23.38 -23.25
C ALA A 66 -8.16 24.47 -23.20
N GLY A 67 -7.60 24.88 -24.35
CA GLY A 67 -6.44 25.77 -24.41
C GLY A 67 -6.66 27.18 -23.87
N TYR A 68 -7.91 27.62 -23.69
CA TYR A 68 -8.26 28.98 -23.29
C TYR A 68 -8.43 29.19 -21.79
N PHE A 69 -8.45 28.11 -21.01
CA PHE A 69 -8.74 28.17 -19.58
C PHE A 69 -7.49 27.96 -18.74
N SER A 70 -7.44 28.62 -17.58
CA SER A 70 -6.38 28.42 -16.59
C SER A 70 -6.44 27.00 -16.04
N LYS A 71 -5.26 26.39 -15.85
CA LYS A 71 -5.11 25.04 -15.26
C LYS A 71 -5.14 25.03 -13.73
N ASP A 72 -5.26 26.18 -13.09
CA ASP A 72 -5.35 26.28 -11.63
C ASP A 72 -6.71 25.76 -11.13
N PRO A 73 -6.75 24.68 -10.33
CA PRO A 73 -8.00 24.07 -9.85
C PRO A 73 -8.77 24.96 -8.87
N ASN A 74 -8.15 25.98 -8.28
CA ASN A 74 -8.82 26.87 -7.31
C ASN A 74 -9.56 28.04 -7.96
N ILE A 75 -9.36 28.26 -9.27
CA ILE A 75 -9.98 29.37 -9.99
C ILE A 75 -11.25 28.87 -10.69
N LYS A 76 -12.40 29.36 -10.20
CA LYS A 76 -13.69 29.16 -10.87
C LYS A 76 -13.73 29.99 -12.15
N GLN A 77 -14.03 29.32 -13.26
CA GLN A 77 -14.03 29.93 -14.59
C GLN A 77 -15.40 29.74 -15.23
N TYR A 78 -15.82 30.73 -16.01
CA TYR A 78 -17.15 30.81 -16.59
C TYR A 78 -17.07 31.01 -18.11
N VAL A 79 -18.17 30.75 -18.79
CA VAL A 79 -18.38 31.09 -20.20
C VAL A 79 -19.76 31.70 -20.39
N PHE A 80 -19.91 32.51 -21.43
CA PHE A 80 -21.24 32.93 -21.90
C PHE A 80 -21.74 31.92 -22.92
N LEU A 81 -22.91 31.36 -22.67
CA LEU A 81 -23.62 30.51 -23.62
C LEU A 81 -24.74 31.34 -24.27
N GLN A 82 -24.70 31.43 -25.59
CA GLN A 82 -25.64 32.22 -26.40
C GLN A 82 -26.38 31.34 -27.40
N ALA A 83 -27.69 31.51 -27.52
CA ALA A 83 -28.50 30.96 -28.60
C ALA A 83 -29.16 32.09 -29.39
N ASN A 84 -28.77 32.23 -30.65
CA ASN A 84 -29.21 33.27 -31.55
C ASN A 84 -30.35 32.73 -32.44
N PHE A 85 -31.57 33.19 -32.16
CA PHE A 85 -32.76 32.97 -32.96
C PHE A 85 -32.96 34.17 -33.90
N PRO A 86 -33.62 33.99 -35.06
CA PRO A 86 -33.98 35.12 -35.93
C PRO A 86 -34.80 36.17 -35.15
N GLY A 87 -34.18 37.33 -34.88
CA GLY A 87 -34.80 38.44 -34.15
C GLY A 87 -34.70 38.39 -32.61
N LYS A 88 -34.06 37.37 -32.01
CA LYS A 88 -33.92 37.26 -30.54
C LYS A 88 -32.64 36.52 -30.12
N LEU A 89 -31.94 37.05 -29.11
CA LEU A 89 -30.77 36.42 -28.51
C LEU A 89 -31.09 35.98 -27.08
N LEU A 90 -30.90 34.70 -26.76
CA LEU A 90 -30.88 34.19 -25.39
C LEU A 90 -29.44 34.03 -24.93
N GLU A 91 -29.12 34.47 -23.73
CA GLU A 91 -27.76 34.44 -23.16
C GLU A 91 -27.78 34.04 -21.70
N GLN A 92 -26.83 33.18 -21.28
CA GLN A 92 -26.67 32.81 -19.88
C GLN A 92 -25.17 32.59 -19.52
N ILE A 93 -24.81 32.82 -18.26
CA ILE A 93 -23.46 32.54 -17.73
C ILE A 93 -23.43 31.12 -17.16
N VAL A 94 -22.47 30.31 -17.62
CA VAL A 94 -22.34 28.91 -17.21
C VAL A 94 -20.95 28.64 -16.64
N LEU A 95 -20.88 27.91 -15.53
CA LEU A 95 -19.63 27.49 -14.89
C LEU A 95 -18.94 26.41 -15.74
N VAL A 96 -17.61 26.41 -15.76
CA VAL A 96 -16.81 25.46 -16.53
C VAL A 96 -16.16 24.42 -15.62
N SER A 97 -16.12 23.15 -16.06
CA SER A 97 -15.49 22.04 -15.35
C SER A 97 -14.37 21.40 -16.16
N PHE A 98 -13.25 21.11 -15.50
CA PHE A 98 -12.10 20.39 -16.10
C PHE A 98 -12.18 18.87 -15.96
N GLN A 99 -13.26 18.35 -15.38
CA GLN A 99 -13.46 16.91 -15.26
C GLN A 99 -13.84 16.31 -16.62
N SER A 100 -12.84 15.84 -17.37
CA SER A 100 -13.02 15.26 -18.70
C SER A 100 -13.28 13.75 -18.70
N GLY A 101 -13.11 13.05 -17.57
CA GLY A 101 -13.29 11.60 -17.47
C GLY A 101 -12.90 11.02 -16.11
N TYR A 102 -12.75 9.69 -16.06
CA TYR A 102 -12.43 8.93 -14.85
C TYR A 102 -11.21 8.04 -15.06
N ILE A 103 -10.45 7.82 -13.99
CA ILE A 103 -9.35 6.86 -13.96
C ILE A 103 -9.64 5.86 -12.85
N PHE A 104 -9.77 4.59 -13.22
CA PHE A 104 -9.91 3.48 -12.27
C PHE A 104 -8.59 2.71 -12.23
N ILE A 105 -8.01 2.60 -11.03
CA ILE A 105 -6.74 1.90 -10.83
C ILE A 105 -7.04 0.52 -10.25
N GLN A 106 -6.69 -0.52 -11.02
CA GLN A 106 -6.75 -1.90 -10.57
C GLN A 106 -5.33 -2.42 -10.31
N THR A 107 -5.12 -2.97 -9.12
CA THR A 107 -3.92 -3.70 -8.75
C THR A 107 -4.17 -5.20 -8.88
N ASP A 108 -3.12 -6.03 -9.05
CA ASP A 108 -3.29 -7.49 -9.11
C ASP A 108 -3.75 -8.08 -7.78
N LYS A 109 -3.37 -7.46 -6.66
CA LYS A 109 -3.78 -7.84 -5.30
C LYS A 109 -3.97 -6.64 -4.38
N THR A 110 -4.64 -6.86 -3.26
CA THR A 110 -4.94 -5.83 -2.25
C THR A 110 -3.84 -5.69 -1.19
N LEU A 111 -2.88 -6.63 -1.13
CA LEU A 111 -1.81 -6.67 -0.15
C LEU A 111 -0.49 -7.04 -0.84
N TYR A 112 0.55 -6.24 -0.63
CA TYR A 112 1.92 -6.50 -1.09
C TYR A 112 2.85 -6.47 0.11
N THR A 113 3.61 -7.54 0.34
CA THR A 113 4.67 -7.57 1.37
C THR A 113 6.05 -7.63 0.73
N PRO A 114 7.06 -6.91 1.28
CA PRO A 114 8.45 -7.08 0.86
C PRO A 114 8.95 -8.46 1.31
N GLY A 115 8.98 -9.42 0.39
CA GLY A 115 9.19 -10.84 0.69
C GLY A 115 7.86 -11.58 0.89
N SER A 116 7.75 -12.73 0.24
CA SER A 116 6.54 -13.57 0.16
C SER A 116 5.88 -13.79 1.52
N THR A 117 4.60 -13.46 1.63
CA THR A 117 3.83 -13.68 2.85
C THR A 117 3.46 -15.17 2.98
N VAL A 118 3.34 -15.66 4.21
CA VAL A 118 2.66 -16.94 4.45
C VAL A 118 1.17 -16.70 4.21
N LEU A 119 0.63 -17.25 3.12
CA LEU A 119 -0.80 -17.18 2.84
C LEU A 119 -1.58 -18.06 3.84
N PRO A 120 -2.77 -17.63 4.30
CA PRO A 120 -3.62 -18.46 5.13
C PRO A 120 -4.09 -19.69 4.32
N SER A 121 -3.93 -20.87 4.90
CA SER A 121 -4.38 -22.15 4.32
C SER A 121 -5.86 -22.44 4.56
N LEU A 122 -6.50 -21.70 5.46
CA LEU A 122 -7.89 -21.87 5.83
C LEU A 122 -8.65 -20.54 5.87
N GLU A 123 -9.92 -20.61 5.49
CA GLU A 123 -10.91 -19.54 5.52
C GLU A 123 -11.81 -19.77 6.74
N VAL A 124 -11.91 -18.78 7.63
CA VAL A 124 -12.89 -18.79 8.73
C VAL A 124 -13.95 -17.74 8.44
N LYS A 125 -15.17 -18.20 8.21
CA LYS A 125 -16.35 -17.34 8.08
C LYS A 125 -17.08 -17.28 9.41
N LEU A 126 -17.38 -16.06 9.84
CA LEU A 126 -18.16 -15.80 11.05
C LEU A 126 -19.49 -15.21 10.63
N THR A 127 -20.57 -15.96 10.82
CA THR A 127 -21.92 -15.55 10.46
C THR A 127 -22.75 -15.40 11.73
N PRO A 128 -23.09 -14.18 12.15
CA PRO A 128 -23.99 -14.00 13.29
C PRO A 128 -25.40 -14.44 12.89
N GLU A 129 -26.17 -15.01 13.82
CA GLU A 129 -27.58 -15.38 13.55
C GLU A 129 -28.43 -14.16 13.26
N ARG A 130 -28.04 -13.01 13.81
CA ARG A 130 -28.64 -11.70 13.55
C ARG A 130 -27.54 -10.70 13.18
N PRO A 131 -27.71 -9.87 12.14
CA PRO A 131 -26.69 -8.91 11.71
C PRO A 131 -26.50 -7.74 12.70
N PHE A 132 -27.26 -7.69 13.80
CA PHE A 132 -27.25 -6.65 14.82
C PHE A 132 -27.54 -7.22 16.20
N PHE A 133 -27.31 -6.42 17.24
CA PHE A 133 -27.58 -6.78 18.64
C PHE A 133 -28.51 -5.76 19.29
N TYR A 134 -29.63 -6.21 19.88
CA TYR A 134 -30.48 -5.29 20.64
C TYR A 134 -29.91 -5.02 22.02
N VAL A 135 -30.09 -3.78 22.49
CA VAL A 135 -29.71 -3.33 23.84
C VAL A 135 -30.35 -4.21 24.95
N ASP A 136 -31.54 -4.75 24.70
CA ASP A 136 -32.29 -5.58 25.64
C ASP A 136 -32.21 -7.09 25.35
N SER A 137 -31.49 -7.52 24.31
CA SER A 137 -31.31 -8.94 24.02
C SER A 137 -30.43 -9.63 25.06
N PRO A 138 -30.76 -10.86 25.46
CA PRO A 138 -29.97 -11.61 26.46
C PRO A 138 -28.62 -12.06 25.89
N GLU A 139 -28.60 -12.45 24.61
CA GLU A 139 -27.41 -13.02 23.97
C GLU A 139 -27.37 -12.81 22.45
N LEU A 140 -26.17 -12.94 21.89
CA LEU A 140 -25.88 -12.92 20.45
C LEU A 140 -25.11 -14.18 20.08
N THR A 141 -25.67 -15.00 19.22
CA THR A 141 -25.04 -16.22 18.74
C THR A 141 -24.36 -15.99 17.38
N VAL A 142 -23.14 -16.49 17.24
CA VAL A 142 -22.32 -16.41 16.05
C VAL A 142 -21.86 -17.81 15.64
N ASN A 143 -22.20 -18.20 14.41
CA ASN A 143 -21.77 -19.45 13.83
C ASN A 143 -20.40 -19.25 13.16
N ILE A 144 -19.52 -20.22 13.38
CA ILE A 144 -18.15 -20.27 12.90
C ILE A 144 -18.10 -21.39 11.86
N ARG A 145 -17.73 -21.05 10.63
CA ARG A 145 -17.47 -22.02 9.56
C ARG A 145 -16.01 -21.92 9.14
N ALA A 146 -15.24 -22.97 9.40
CA ALA A 146 -13.84 -23.09 9.02
C ALA A 146 -13.68 -24.09 7.86
N THR A 147 -13.15 -23.62 6.74
CA THR A 147 -12.95 -24.40 5.52
C THR A 147 -11.56 -24.15 4.96
N TYR A 148 -10.86 -25.19 4.49
CA TYR A 148 -9.61 -25.01 3.76
C TYR A 148 -9.83 -24.24 2.46
N ILE A 149 -8.80 -23.53 1.97
CA ILE A 149 -8.88 -22.76 0.71
C ILE A 149 -9.18 -23.61 -0.53
N PHE A 150 -9.00 -24.93 -0.44
CA PHE A 150 -9.31 -25.90 -1.49
C PHE A 150 -10.67 -26.61 -1.30
N GLY A 151 -11.49 -26.14 -0.34
CA GLY A 151 -12.91 -26.49 -0.22
C GLY A 151 -13.31 -27.46 0.90
N GLU A 152 -12.34 -28.03 1.63
CA GLU A 152 -12.60 -29.08 2.62
C GLU A 152 -12.90 -28.55 4.02
N GLU A 153 -13.64 -29.31 4.80
CA GLU A 153 -14.04 -28.92 6.17
C GLU A 153 -12.89 -29.10 7.17
N VAL A 154 -12.79 -28.16 8.12
CA VAL A 154 -11.73 -28.17 9.15
C VAL A 154 -12.26 -28.79 10.44
N ASN A 155 -11.50 -29.72 11.02
CA ASN A 155 -11.69 -30.16 12.41
C ASN A 155 -10.65 -29.50 13.32
N GLY A 156 -11.05 -28.98 14.47
CA GLY A 156 -10.15 -28.24 15.34
C GLY A 156 -10.82 -27.58 16.55
N VAL A 157 -10.16 -26.57 17.09
CA VAL A 157 -10.61 -25.79 18.26
C VAL A 157 -10.53 -24.30 17.92
N ALA A 158 -11.60 -23.55 18.18
CA ALA A 158 -11.62 -22.11 18.09
C ALA A 158 -11.51 -21.44 19.46
N TYR A 159 -10.75 -20.35 19.53
CA TYR A 159 -10.74 -19.43 20.65
C TYR A 159 -11.38 -18.12 20.21
N VAL A 160 -12.44 -17.69 20.88
CA VAL A 160 -13.26 -16.55 20.45
C VAL A 160 -13.30 -15.48 21.53
N VAL A 161 -13.11 -14.22 21.14
CA VAL A 161 -13.25 -13.04 22.01
C VAL A 161 -14.12 -12.01 21.30
N PHE A 162 -15.07 -11.44 22.04
CA PHE A 162 -15.89 -10.32 21.59
C PHE A 162 -15.36 -8.99 22.10
N GLY A 163 -15.73 -7.90 21.43
CA GLY A 163 -15.50 -6.54 21.90
C GLY A 163 -16.37 -5.53 21.16
N VAL A 164 -16.21 -4.25 21.49
CA VAL A 164 -16.89 -3.13 20.83
C VAL A 164 -15.89 -2.19 20.17
N VAL A 165 -16.31 -1.62 19.05
CA VAL A 165 -15.61 -0.53 18.36
C VAL A 165 -16.42 0.75 18.52
N GLN A 166 -15.86 1.71 19.25
CA GLN A 166 -16.46 3.03 19.51
C GLN A 166 -15.45 4.11 19.11
N ASP A 167 -15.86 5.06 18.26
CA ASP A 167 -15.01 6.15 17.75
C ASP A 167 -13.68 5.69 17.15
N GLY A 168 -13.69 4.55 16.45
CA GLY A 168 -12.50 3.95 15.85
C GLY A 168 -11.57 3.23 16.84
N THR A 169 -11.87 3.24 18.14
CA THR A 169 -11.10 2.52 19.16
C THR A 169 -11.73 1.16 19.50
N LYS A 170 -10.91 0.12 19.54
CA LYS A 170 -11.34 -1.24 19.92
C LYS A 170 -11.23 -1.44 21.42
N ARG A 171 -12.28 -1.97 22.04
CA ARG A 171 -12.31 -2.38 23.44
C ARG A 171 -12.83 -3.81 23.53
N SER A 172 -11.98 -4.74 23.94
CA SER A 172 -12.37 -6.15 24.13
C SER A 172 -13.22 -6.34 25.39
N PHE A 173 -14.12 -7.32 25.38
CA PHE A 173 -14.81 -7.83 26.57
C PHE A 173 -14.03 -9.05 27.12
N PRO A 174 -13.20 -8.91 28.17
CA PRO A 174 -12.32 -10.00 28.60
C PRO A 174 -13.09 -11.24 29.10
N GLY A 175 -14.27 -11.03 29.72
CA GLY A 175 -15.17 -12.11 30.17
C GLY A 175 -15.80 -12.92 29.03
N SER A 176 -15.71 -12.45 27.78
CA SER A 176 -16.32 -13.13 26.63
C SER A 176 -15.45 -14.24 26.00
N LEU A 177 -14.21 -14.44 26.48
CA LEU A 177 -13.28 -15.43 25.94
C LEU A 177 -13.83 -16.86 26.10
N GLN A 178 -14.05 -17.54 24.98
CA GLN A 178 -14.60 -18.90 24.96
C GLN A 178 -13.76 -19.83 24.07
N ARG A 179 -13.71 -21.11 24.45
CA ARG A 179 -13.08 -22.19 23.67
C ARG A 179 -14.19 -23.08 23.12
N VAL A 180 -14.25 -23.21 21.80
CA VAL A 180 -15.30 -23.94 21.06
C VAL A 180 -14.64 -25.05 20.23
N GLN A 181 -15.24 -26.24 20.21
CA GLN A 181 -14.81 -27.32 19.32
C GLN A 181 -15.41 -27.08 17.93
N ILE A 182 -14.59 -27.15 16.88
CA ILE A 182 -15.04 -27.15 15.48
C ILE A 182 -15.04 -28.59 15.00
N ALA A 183 -16.20 -29.07 14.56
CA ALA A 183 -16.38 -30.39 13.99
C ALA A 183 -17.07 -30.25 12.63
N LYS A 184 -16.52 -30.90 11.59
CA LYS A 184 -17.00 -30.80 10.21
C LYS A 184 -17.10 -29.35 9.74
N GLY A 185 -16.09 -28.55 10.09
CA GLY A 185 -16.02 -27.13 9.73
C GLY A 185 -16.95 -26.21 10.53
N ASP A 186 -17.94 -26.72 11.26
CA ASP A 186 -18.92 -25.89 11.96
C ASP A 186 -18.64 -25.80 13.48
N GLY A 187 -18.89 -24.62 14.05
CA GLY A 187 -18.83 -24.32 15.48
C GLY A 187 -19.76 -23.16 15.83
N GLN A 188 -20.14 -23.01 17.10
CA GLN A 188 -21.05 -21.96 17.54
C GLN A 188 -20.55 -21.31 18.83
N VAL A 189 -20.69 -19.98 18.92
CA VAL A 189 -20.28 -19.20 20.09
C VAL A 189 -21.32 -18.14 20.42
N THR A 190 -21.51 -17.85 21.71
CA THR A 190 -22.57 -16.95 22.17
C THR A 190 -22.00 -15.85 23.08
N LEU A 191 -22.29 -14.59 22.75
CA LEU A 191 -22.01 -13.43 23.59
C LEU A 191 -23.22 -13.13 24.47
N LYS A 192 -23.06 -13.24 25.79
CA LYS A 192 -24.08 -12.85 26.77
C LYS A 192 -24.00 -11.36 27.08
N ARG A 193 -25.16 -10.77 27.42
CA ARG A 193 -25.28 -9.37 27.88
C ARG A 193 -24.41 -9.07 29.10
N GLU A 194 -24.25 -10.05 30.01
CA GLU A 194 -23.43 -9.94 31.22
C GLU A 194 -21.98 -9.51 30.90
N HIS A 195 -21.38 -10.09 29.86
CA HIS A 195 -20.01 -9.78 29.42
C HIS A 195 -19.85 -8.32 28.98
N ILE A 196 -20.92 -7.70 28.45
CA ILE A 196 -20.95 -6.29 28.06
C ILE A 196 -21.08 -5.42 29.31
N THR A 197 -22.02 -5.76 30.19
CA THR A 197 -22.31 -4.99 31.42
C THR A 197 -21.17 -4.99 32.43
N GLU A 198 -20.33 -6.03 32.43
CA GLU A 198 -19.08 -6.08 33.21
C GLU A 198 -18.10 -4.98 32.81
N THR A 199 -18.07 -4.60 31.52
CA THR A 199 -17.13 -3.61 30.99
C THR A 199 -17.75 -2.21 30.89
N PHE A 200 -19.06 -2.14 30.60
CA PHE A 200 -19.81 -0.90 30.43
C PHE A 200 -21.09 -0.92 31.28
N GLN A 201 -21.19 -0.03 32.26
CA GLN A 201 -22.34 0.00 33.18
C GLN A 201 -23.67 0.30 32.48
N ASN A 202 -23.66 1.15 31.43
CA ASN A 202 -24.84 1.44 30.63
C ASN A 202 -24.62 1.01 29.16
N ILE A 203 -25.45 0.08 28.69
CA ILE A 203 -25.39 -0.43 27.31
C ILE A 203 -25.96 0.59 26.30
N LEU A 204 -26.80 1.53 26.73
CA LEU A 204 -27.35 2.57 25.85
C LEU A 204 -26.26 3.49 25.30
N ASP A 205 -25.17 3.68 26.04
CA ASP A 205 -24.00 4.48 25.61
C ASP A 205 -23.28 3.84 24.39
N LEU A 206 -23.58 2.57 24.10
CA LEU A 206 -23.00 1.82 23.00
C LEU A 206 -23.91 1.78 21.76
N VAL A 207 -25.11 2.38 21.80
CA VAL A 207 -26.02 2.42 20.64
C VAL A 207 -25.34 3.14 19.46
N GLY A 208 -25.37 2.51 18.29
CA GLY A 208 -24.67 2.97 17.09
C GLY A 208 -23.21 2.53 16.99
N SER A 209 -22.62 1.98 18.06
CA SER A 209 -21.31 1.32 18.02
C SER A 209 -21.44 -0.10 17.44
N SER A 210 -20.32 -0.67 16.97
CA SER A 210 -20.31 -2.02 16.38
C SER A 210 -19.55 -3.02 17.24
N ILE A 211 -20.15 -4.19 17.48
CA ILE A 211 -19.48 -5.34 18.07
C ILE A 211 -18.51 -5.93 17.03
N TYR A 212 -17.33 -6.34 17.50
CA TYR A 212 -16.40 -7.16 16.74
C TYR A 212 -16.20 -8.51 17.41
N VAL A 213 -15.95 -9.52 16.61
CA VAL A 213 -15.69 -10.90 17.04
C VAL A 213 -14.33 -11.30 16.49
N SER A 214 -13.40 -11.66 17.36
CA SER A 214 -12.08 -12.16 17.01
C SER A 214 -12.02 -13.65 17.32
N VAL A 215 -11.67 -14.46 16.32
CA VAL A 215 -11.60 -15.91 16.42
C VAL A 215 -10.23 -16.40 15.97
N SER A 216 -9.60 -17.25 16.77
CA SER A 216 -8.38 -17.97 16.43
C SER A 216 -8.69 -19.46 16.33
N VAL A 217 -8.68 -20.01 15.12
CA VAL A 217 -8.95 -21.44 14.86
C VAL A 217 -7.63 -22.19 14.79
N LEU A 218 -7.50 -23.23 15.61
CA LEU A 218 -6.38 -24.17 15.65
C LEU A 218 -6.85 -25.52 15.09
N THR A 219 -6.15 -26.05 14.08
CA THR A 219 -6.48 -27.37 13.50
C THR A 219 -6.23 -28.51 14.49
N GLU A 220 -6.93 -29.63 14.36
CA GLU A 220 -6.78 -30.81 15.23
C GLU A 220 -5.35 -31.39 15.21
N SER A 221 -4.66 -31.27 14.06
CA SER A 221 -3.25 -31.65 13.94
C SER A 221 -2.29 -30.73 14.72
N GLY A 222 -2.77 -29.61 15.25
CA GLY A 222 -1.99 -28.59 15.96
C GLY A 222 -0.96 -27.89 15.07
N SER A 223 -1.12 -27.99 13.75
CA SER A 223 -0.14 -27.49 12.77
C SER A 223 -0.39 -26.04 12.36
N GLU A 224 -1.62 -25.56 12.46
CA GLU A 224 -2.05 -24.26 11.91
C GLU A 224 -2.97 -23.54 12.88
N MET A 225 -2.67 -22.26 13.09
CA MET A 225 -3.58 -21.32 13.75
C MET A 225 -3.85 -20.17 12.79
N VAL A 226 -5.13 -19.87 12.55
CA VAL A 226 -5.53 -18.72 11.74
C VAL A 226 -6.49 -17.85 12.53
N GLU A 227 -6.26 -16.54 12.44
CA GLU A 227 -7.08 -15.53 13.07
C GLU A 227 -8.04 -14.93 12.04
N ALA A 228 -9.30 -14.81 12.42
CA ALA A 228 -10.31 -14.12 11.65
C ALA A 228 -11.06 -13.15 12.56
N GLU A 229 -11.45 -12.02 11.97
CA GLU A 229 -12.19 -10.99 12.68
C GLU A 229 -13.42 -10.60 11.88
N SER A 230 -14.58 -10.63 12.52
CA SER A 230 -15.82 -10.06 11.99
C SER A 230 -16.10 -8.73 12.67
N ARG A 231 -16.55 -7.74 11.89
CA ARG A 231 -16.95 -6.41 12.34
C ARG A 231 -18.29 -6.05 11.73
N GLY A 232 -18.96 -5.08 12.33
CA GLY A 232 -20.15 -4.46 11.75
C GLY A 232 -21.47 -4.91 12.35
N ILE A 233 -21.45 -5.73 13.41
CA ILE A 233 -22.66 -6.06 14.16
C ILE A 233 -23.05 -4.83 14.98
N LYS A 234 -23.98 -4.01 14.49
CA LYS A 234 -24.37 -2.76 15.18
C LYS A 234 -25.20 -3.05 16.43
N ILE A 235 -24.96 -2.28 17.49
CA ILE A 235 -25.81 -2.28 18.69
C ILE A 235 -26.94 -1.28 18.44
N VAL A 236 -28.18 -1.77 18.44
CA VAL A 236 -29.35 -0.99 18.00
C VAL A 236 -30.52 -1.10 18.98
N THR A 237 -31.39 -0.10 18.95
CA THR A 237 -32.69 -0.12 19.63
C THR A 237 -33.79 -0.67 18.74
N SER A 238 -33.70 -0.45 17.43
CA SER A 238 -34.64 -0.91 16.40
C SER A 238 -33.91 -1.76 15.35
N PRO A 239 -34.55 -2.81 14.78
CA PRO A 239 -33.93 -3.60 13.71
C PRO A 239 -33.90 -2.86 12.38
N TYR A 240 -34.58 -1.73 12.25
CA TYR A 240 -34.65 -0.98 11.00
C TYR A 240 -34.22 0.46 11.23
N THR A 241 -33.70 1.09 10.18
CA THR A 241 -33.51 2.54 10.12
C THR A 241 -34.28 3.06 8.92
N ILE A 242 -35.08 4.11 9.13
CA ILE A 242 -35.88 4.73 8.07
C ILE A 242 -35.17 5.97 7.55
N HIS A 243 -35.15 6.13 6.23
CA HIS A 243 -34.63 7.28 5.52
C HIS A 243 -35.68 7.84 4.56
N LEU A 244 -35.87 9.16 4.59
CA LEU A 244 -36.75 9.89 3.67
C LEU A 244 -35.93 10.68 2.62
N ARG A 245 -34.69 10.25 2.37
CA ARG A 245 -33.72 10.97 1.53
C ARG A 245 -34.15 11.10 0.07
N LYS A 246 -34.93 10.13 -0.41
CA LYS A 246 -35.45 10.05 -1.79
C LYS A 246 -36.84 10.68 -1.96
N THR A 247 -37.42 11.26 -0.90
CA THR A 247 -38.68 12.01 -0.97
C THR A 247 -38.41 13.47 -1.39
N ALA A 248 -39.27 14.04 -2.24
CA ALA A 248 -39.18 15.44 -2.63
C ALA A 248 -39.36 16.37 -1.42
N ARG A 249 -38.67 17.52 -1.40
CA ARG A 249 -38.81 18.50 -0.30
C ARG A 249 -40.00 19.44 -0.47
N HIS A 250 -40.57 19.49 -1.66
CA HIS A 250 -41.68 20.36 -1.99
C HIS A 250 -42.87 19.56 -2.52
N PHE A 251 -44.08 19.88 -2.05
CA PHE A 251 -45.33 19.28 -2.50
C PHE A 251 -46.20 20.31 -3.24
N LYS A 252 -47.16 19.85 -4.03
CA LYS A 252 -48.10 20.72 -4.76
C LYS A 252 -49.44 20.74 -4.02
N PRO A 253 -49.90 21.91 -3.53
CA PRO A 253 -51.17 22.01 -2.82
C PRO A 253 -52.35 21.46 -3.65
N GLY A 254 -53.24 20.70 -3.02
CA GLY A 254 -54.41 20.09 -3.68
C GLY A 254 -54.11 18.86 -4.55
N MET A 255 -52.84 18.48 -4.72
CA MET A 255 -52.43 17.29 -5.47
C MET A 255 -51.94 16.17 -4.55
N PRO A 256 -52.03 14.90 -4.99
CA PRO A 256 -51.43 13.78 -4.27
C PRO A 256 -49.90 13.93 -4.18
N PHE A 257 -49.33 13.74 -2.99
CA PHE A 257 -47.90 13.80 -2.73
C PHE A 257 -47.33 12.40 -2.49
N THR A 258 -46.31 12.03 -3.28
CA THR A 258 -45.66 10.71 -3.16
C THR A 258 -44.48 10.77 -2.18
N VAL A 259 -44.60 10.03 -1.09
CA VAL A 259 -43.56 9.81 -0.08
C VAL A 259 -42.79 8.53 -0.41
N VAL A 260 -41.48 8.64 -0.59
CA VAL A 260 -40.58 7.51 -0.82
C VAL A 260 -39.85 7.21 0.47
N VAL A 261 -40.25 6.12 1.12
CA VAL A 261 -39.63 5.66 2.36
C VAL A 261 -38.61 4.58 2.04
N GLU A 262 -37.37 4.80 2.43
CA GLU A 262 -36.29 3.82 2.34
C GLU A 262 -36.09 3.20 3.73
N VAL A 263 -36.21 1.88 3.83
CA VAL A 263 -35.99 1.11 5.05
C VAL A 263 -34.74 0.27 4.85
N VAL A 264 -33.77 0.48 5.73
CA VAL A 264 -32.52 -0.27 5.74
C VAL A 264 -32.37 -1.05 7.03
N ASN A 265 -31.72 -2.19 6.93
CA ASN A 265 -31.20 -2.95 8.05
C ASN A 265 -30.04 -2.17 8.71
N PRO A 266 -29.62 -2.55 9.93
CA PRO A 266 -28.57 -1.83 10.63
C PRO A 266 -27.22 -1.90 9.94
N ASP A 267 -26.97 -2.87 9.05
CA ASP A 267 -25.78 -2.96 8.21
C ASP A 267 -25.85 -2.08 6.95
N ASP A 268 -26.85 -1.19 6.87
CA ASP A 268 -27.15 -0.31 5.73
C ASP A 268 -27.59 -1.07 4.46
N THR A 269 -27.95 -2.35 4.58
CA THR A 269 -28.55 -3.13 3.47
C THR A 269 -30.06 -2.87 3.37
N PRO A 270 -30.68 -2.92 2.18
CA PRO A 270 -32.11 -2.66 2.05
C PRO A 270 -32.98 -3.75 2.69
N ALA A 271 -34.02 -3.35 3.42
CA ALA A 271 -34.93 -4.26 4.12
C ALA A 271 -36.20 -4.52 3.30
N LYS A 272 -36.35 -5.75 2.79
CA LYS A 272 -37.48 -6.17 1.94
C LYS A 272 -38.69 -6.64 2.76
N GLY A 273 -39.90 -6.29 2.32
CA GLY A 273 -41.15 -6.81 2.85
C GLY A 273 -41.55 -6.27 4.23
N VAL A 274 -41.02 -5.11 4.62
CA VAL A 274 -41.33 -4.47 5.90
C VAL A 274 -42.57 -3.59 5.74
N LEU A 275 -43.54 -3.73 6.64
CA LEU A 275 -44.73 -2.87 6.65
C LEU A 275 -44.38 -1.49 7.20
N VAL A 276 -44.68 -0.45 6.44
CA VAL A 276 -44.43 0.95 6.80
C VAL A 276 -45.74 1.71 6.74
N ALA A 277 -46.02 2.49 7.79
CA ALA A 277 -47.14 3.41 7.87
C ALA A 277 -46.64 4.86 7.80
N VAL A 278 -47.32 5.71 7.03
CA VAL A 278 -47.01 7.13 6.89
C VAL A 278 -48.20 7.99 7.36
N ASP A 279 -47.88 9.02 8.14
CA ASP A 279 -48.81 10.03 8.67
C ASP A 279 -48.36 11.44 8.22
N PRO A 280 -49.25 12.35 7.80
CA PRO A 280 -50.71 12.24 7.74
C PRO A 280 -51.22 11.35 6.60
N GLY A 281 -52.37 10.71 6.80
CA GLY A 281 -53.06 9.90 5.79
C GLY A 281 -53.21 8.42 6.13
N GLN A 282 -52.54 7.92 7.17
CA GLN A 282 -52.60 6.53 7.65
C GLN A 282 -52.46 5.49 6.52
N VAL A 283 -51.57 5.77 5.57
CA VAL A 283 -51.34 4.90 4.40
C VAL A 283 -50.26 3.90 4.76
N GLU A 284 -50.51 2.62 4.48
CA GLU A 284 -49.58 1.52 4.76
C GLU A 284 -49.17 0.79 3.48
N GLY A 285 -47.93 0.30 3.45
CA GLY A 285 -47.42 -0.51 2.35
C GLY A 285 -46.18 -1.32 2.74
N LEU A 286 -45.88 -2.34 1.95
CA LEU A 286 -44.72 -3.23 2.14
C LEU A 286 -43.55 -2.75 1.28
N THR A 287 -42.32 -2.80 1.82
CA THR A 287 -41.11 -2.45 1.06
C THR A 287 -40.76 -3.46 -0.03
N ASP A 288 -40.27 -2.94 -1.15
CA ASP A 288 -39.78 -3.72 -2.31
C ASP A 288 -38.39 -4.36 -2.05
N ASP A 289 -37.88 -5.09 -3.03
CA ASP A 289 -36.54 -5.73 -2.98
C ASP A 289 -35.38 -4.75 -2.74
N ASN A 290 -35.56 -3.49 -3.14
CA ASN A 290 -34.60 -2.40 -2.93
C ASN A 290 -34.80 -1.68 -1.59
N GLY A 291 -35.63 -2.24 -0.69
CA GLY A 291 -35.94 -1.70 0.63
C GLY A 291 -36.75 -0.41 0.63
N MET A 292 -37.30 -0.01 -0.52
CA MET A 292 -38.09 1.23 -0.64
C MET A 292 -39.57 0.94 -0.78
N ILE A 293 -40.40 1.89 -0.37
CA ILE A 293 -41.83 1.90 -0.63
C ILE A 293 -42.27 3.31 -1.02
N LYS A 294 -43.18 3.39 -1.99
CA LYS A 294 -43.82 4.62 -2.45
C LYS A 294 -45.24 4.66 -1.91
N LEU A 295 -45.54 5.65 -1.08
CA LEU A 295 -46.85 5.87 -0.49
C LEU A 295 -47.38 7.23 -0.92
N THR A 296 -48.66 7.33 -1.25
CA THR A 296 -49.25 8.58 -1.75
C THR A 296 -50.20 9.14 -0.71
N ILE A 297 -50.01 10.40 -0.31
CA ILE A 297 -50.85 11.12 0.66
C ILE A 297 -51.60 12.26 -0.05
N SER A 298 -52.85 12.52 0.34
CA SER A 298 -53.62 13.65 -0.20
C SER A 298 -53.24 14.93 0.54
N THR A 299 -52.97 16.01 -0.18
CA THR A 299 -52.63 17.31 0.41
C THR A 299 -53.78 18.30 0.23
N GLU A 300 -54.02 19.15 1.23
CA GLU A 300 -55.04 20.21 1.14
C GLU A 300 -54.46 21.47 0.47
N GLU A 301 -55.33 22.35 -0.05
CA GLU A 301 -54.92 23.53 -0.83
C GLU A 301 -54.29 24.66 0.03
N ASN A 302 -54.58 24.73 1.34
CA ASN A 302 -54.18 25.84 2.22
C ASN A 302 -53.24 25.40 3.38
N ILE A 303 -52.15 24.69 3.07
CA ILE A 303 -51.18 24.23 4.08
C ILE A 303 -49.80 24.87 3.83
N ASP A 304 -49.27 25.58 4.84
CA ASP A 304 -47.96 26.24 4.78
C ASP A 304 -46.76 25.27 4.87
N SER A 305 -46.94 24.11 5.51
CA SER A 305 -45.94 23.05 5.60
C SER A 305 -46.56 21.72 5.99
N LEU A 306 -46.06 20.62 5.42
CA LEU A 306 -46.52 19.26 5.66
C LEU A 306 -45.47 18.46 6.42
N THR A 307 -45.73 18.12 7.69
CA THR A 307 -44.85 17.25 8.49
C THR A 307 -45.24 15.80 8.28
N ILE A 308 -44.33 15.01 7.69
CA ILE A 308 -44.55 13.61 7.35
C ILE A 308 -43.77 12.75 8.33
N THR A 309 -44.45 11.81 8.97
CA THR A 309 -43.85 10.83 9.88
C THR A 309 -44.01 9.43 9.29
N ALA A 310 -42.89 8.77 9.00
CA ALA A 310 -42.86 7.38 8.58
C ALA A 310 -42.49 6.49 9.79
N ARG A 311 -43.27 5.43 10.03
CA ARG A 311 -43.03 4.45 11.08
C ARG A 311 -43.08 3.03 10.51
N THR A 312 -42.23 2.14 10.99
CA THR A 312 -42.41 0.70 10.71
C THR A 312 -43.58 0.18 11.56
N ASN A 313 -44.38 -0.72 10.99
CA ASN A 313 -45.50 -1.39 11.66
C ASN A 313 -45.38 -2.91 11.48
N ASP A 314 -44.18 -3.45 11.71
CA ASP A 314 -43.92 -4.88 11.58
C ASP A 314 -44.56 -5.64 12.76
N PRO A 315 -45.50 -6.59 12.51
CA PRO A 315 -46.22 -7.28 13.59
C PRO A 315 -45.34 -8.21 14.43
N LEU A 316 -44.12 -8.54 13.98
CA LEU A 316 -43.17 -9.38 14.71
C LEU A 316 -42.34 -8.59 15.73
N ILE A 317 -42.48 -7.27 15.77
CA ILE A 317 -41.64 -6.36 16.57
C ILE A 317 -42.52 -5.58 17.56
N THR A 318 -42.01 -5.38 18.79
CA THR A 318 -42.74 -4.62 19.82
C THR A 318 -42.83 -3.13 19.45
N PRO A 319 -43.85 -2.39 19.91
CA PRO A 319 -44.04 -0.98 19.56
C PRO A 319 -42.82 -0.09 19.88
N GLU A 320 -42.07 -0.40 20.95
CA GLU A 320 -40.90 0.38 21.39
C GLU A 320 -39.68 0.20 20.46
N ARG A 321 -39.66 -0.89 19.68
CA ARG A 321 -38.58 -1.23 18.75
C ARG A 321 -38.91 -0.84 17.31
N GLN A 322 -40.09 -0.28 17.04
CA GLN A 322 -40.42 0.24 15.72
C GLN A 322 -39.57 1.48 15.42
N ALA A 323 -39.04 1.55 14.21
CA ALA A 323 -38.32 2.72 13.76
C ALA A 323 -39.32 3.82 13.39
N SER A 324 -38.98 5.07 13.70
CA SER A 324 -39.74 6.22 13.24
C SER A 324 -38.81 7.35 12.81
N THR A 325 -39.21 8.08 11.79
CA THR A 325 -38.51 9.28 11.33
C THR A 325 -39.51 10.28 10.76
N SER A 326 -39.17 11.57 10.83
CA SER A 326 -40.03 12.63 10.31
C SER A 326 -39.25 13.58 9.41
N MET A 327 -39.97 14.17 8.45
CA MET A 327 -39.48 15.26 7.59
C MET A 327 -40.55 16.33 7.44
N THR A 328 -40.15 17.51 6.98
CA THR A 328 -41.07 18.60 6.66
C THR A 328 -40.95 18.95 5.18
N ALA A 329 -42.08 18.92 4.46
CA ALA A 329 -42.20 19.32 3.07
C ALA A 329 -42.88 20.69 2.96
N LEU A 330 -42.42 21.53 2.04
CA LEU A 330 -42.94 22.89 1.82
C LEU A 330 -43.81 22.95 0.54
N PRO A 331 -44.78 23.86 0.43
CA PRO A 331 -45.59 23.98 -0.79
C PRO A 331 -44.79 24.56 -1.96
N TYR A 332 -45.12 24.14 -3.18
CA TYR A 332 -44.63 24.69 -4.43
C TYR A 332 -45.24 26.09 -4.69
N THR A 333 -44.40 27.07 -5.00
CA THR A 333 -44.84 28.45 -5.26
C THR A 333 -45.01 28.70 -6.76
N SER A 334 -46.22 29.06 -7.19
CA SER A 334 -46.58 29.50 -8.56
C SER A 334 -47.33 30.83 -8.49
N GLY A 335 -47.17 31.69 -9.52
CA GLY A 335 -47.87 32.97 -9.60
C GLY A 335 -49.34 32.84 -10.03
N SER A 336 -49.69 31.76 -10.73
CA SER A 336 -51.03 31.49 -11.30
C SER A 336 -51.76 30.29 -10.68
N ASN A 337 -51.20 29.65 -9.64
CA ASN A 337 -51.71 28.41 -9.04
C ASN A 337 -51.83 27.23 -10.03
N ASN A 338 -50.97 27.21 -11.05
CA ASN A 338 -50.89 26.12 -12.01
C ASN A 338 -49.80 25.11 -11.60
N TYR A 339 -50.12 23.82 -11.65
CA TYR A 339 -49.22 22.74 -11.26
C TYR A 339 -49.06 21.70 -12.37
N ILE A 340 -48.00 20.90 -12.28
CA ILE A 340 -47.74 19.75 -13.16
C ILE A 340 -47.30 18.57 -12.30
N HIS A 341 -47.80 17.36 -12.59
CA HIS A 341 -47.40 16.14 -11.88
C HIS A 341 -47.04 15.05 -12.89
N ILE A 342 -45.78 14.59 -12.84
CA ILE A 342 -45.28 13.54 -13.73
C ILE A 342 -46.03 12.22 -13.46
N GLY A 343 -46.99 11.90 -14.33
CA GLY A 343 -47.97 10.82 -14.18
C GLY A 343 -49.27 11.12 -14.91
N GLU A 344 -49.57 12.42 -15.09
CA GLU A 344 -50.65 12.91 -15.94
C GLU A 344 -50.07 13.41 -17.29
N GLY A 345 -50.87 13.39 -18.36
CA GLY A 345 -50.37 13.59 -19.73
C GLY A 345 -49.96 15.05 -19.99
N HIS A 346 -48.66 15.33 -20.07
CA HIS A 346 -48.14 16.70 -20.19
C HIS A 346 -47.25 16.94 -21.43
N PRO A 347 -47.14 18.21 -21.89
CA PRO A 347 -46.79 18.53 -23.27
C PRO A 347 -45.30 18.36 -23.63
N ASP A 348 -44.34 18.61 -22.73
CA ASP A 348 -42.90 18.54 -23.03
C ASP A 348 -42.08 17.83 -21.95
N MET A 349 -41.17 16.95 -22.36
CA MET A 349 -40.33 16.13 -21.48
C MET A 349 -38.87 16.07 -21.95
N THR A 350 -37.95 16.24 -21.01
CA THR A 350 -36.50 16.04 -21.19
C THR A 350 -35.96 15.02 -20.19
N ILE A 351 -34.97 14.24 -20.62
CA ILE A 351 -34.30 13.22 -19.79
C ILE A 351 -32.81 13.56 -19.67
N LEU A 352 -32.34 13.61 -18.44
CA LEU A 352 -30.96 13.91 -18.04
C LEU A 352 -30.33 12.66 -17.40
N SER A 353 -29.13 12.27 -17.83
CA SER A 353 -28.36 11.16 -17.26
C SER A 353 -26.89 11.52 -17.22
N ARG A 354 -26.19 11.20 -16.11
CA ARG A 354 -24.74 11.51 -15.91
C ARG A 354 -24.38 12.99 -16.13
N GLY A 355 -25.34 13.89 -15.86
CA GLY A 355 -25.22 15.32 -16.10
C GLY A 355 -25.36 15.78 -17.55
N GLN A 356 -25.81 14.92 -18.47
CA GLN A 356 -26.02 15.25 -19.89
C GLN A 356 -27.46 14.99 -20.35
N LEU A 357 -27.98 15.88 -21.21
CA LEU A 357 -29.28 15.70 -21.84
C LEU A 357 -29.23 14.56 -22.85
N VAL A 358 -30.00 13.50 -22.61
CA VAL A 358 -29.98 12.25 -23.40
C VAL A 358 -31.18 12.16 -24.33
N LYS A 359 -32.39 12.55 -23.87
CA LYS A 359 -33.62 12.41 -24.66
C LYS A 359 -34.54 13.61 -24.50
N LYS A 360 -35.26 13.95 -25.57
CA LYS A 360 -36.31 14.98 -25.64
C LYS A 360 -37.58 14.39 -26.25
N GLY A 361 -38.75 14.94 -25.90
CA GLY A 361 -40.00 14.59 -26.55
C GLY A 361 -41.16 15.51 -26.16
N ARG A 362 -42.04 15.78 -27.13
CA ARG A 362 -43.29 16.55 -26.97
C ARG A 362 -44.50 15.63 -27.16
N TYR A 363 -45.42 15.62 -26.20
CA TYR A 363 -46.59 14.74 -26.16
C TYR A 363 -47.88 15.55 -26.16
N ARG A 364 -48.61 15.55 -27.29
CA ARG A 364 -49.89 16.28 -27.39
C ARG A 364 -51.01 15.48 -26.72
N THR A 365 -51.64 16.06 -25.70
CA THR A 365 -52.85 15.53 -25.06
C THR A 365 -54.08 15.84 -25.92
N ARG A 366 -54.73 14.81 -26.48
CA ARG A 366 -56.05 14.93 -27.12
C ARG A 366 -57.15 14.60 -26.11
N GLY A 367 -57.65 15.59 -25.39
CA GLY A 367 -58.98 15.57 -24.72
C GLY A 367 -59.29 14.48 -23.68
N GLN A 368 -58.35 13.60 -23.32
CA GLN A 368 -58.50 12.63 -22.22
C GLN A 368 -57.43 12.91 -21.15
N ALA A 369 -57.88 13.02 -19.90
CA ALA A 369 -57.09 13.57 -18.80
C ALA A 369 -55.90 12.72 -18.33
N LEU A 370 -55.83 11.43 -18.70
CA LEU A 370 -54.83 10.50 -18.17
C LEU A 370 -54.37 9.51 -19.24
N ASN A 371 -53.36 9.89 -20.05
CA ASN A 371 -52.64 8.93 -20.90
C ASN A 371 -51.25 8.65 -20.30
N PRO A 372 -50.97 7.42 -19.84
CA PRO A 372 -49.67 7.09 -19.26
C PRO A 372 -48.57 7.09 -20.33
N LEU A 373 -47.47 7.78 -20.05
CA LEU A 373 -46.31 7.83 -20.93
C LEU A 373 -45.39 6.62 -20.70
N MET A 374 -45.24 5.76 -21.71
CA MET A 374 -44.30 4.64 -21.69
C MET A 374 -42.91 5.08 -22.17
N VAL A 375 -41.94 5.13 -21.25
CA VAL A 375 -40.53 5.44 -21.58
C VAL A 375 -39.70 4.16 -21.51
N PRO A 376 -39.20 3.62 -22.64
CA PRO A 376 -38.28 2.48 -22.61
C PRO A 376 -36.93 2.91 -22.04
N ILE A 377 -36.47 2.21 -21.01
CA ILE A 377 -35.16 2.44 -20.37
C ILE A 377 -34.05 1.96 -21.33
N THR A 378 -33.05 2.81 -21.56
CA THR A 378 -31.91 2.52 -22.44
C THR A 378 -30.61 2.47 -21.64
N LYS A 379 -29.54 1.88 -22.20
CA LYS A 379 -28.23 1.76 -21.53
C LYS A 379 -27.62 3.10 -21.13
N GLU A 380 -27.93 4.18 -21.85
CA GLU A 380 -27.43 5.53 -21.58
C GLU A 380 -28.04 6.16 -20.31
N MET A 381 -29.10 5.55 -19.78
CA MET A 381 -29.81 5.97 -18.56
C MET A 381 -29.27 5.29 -17.28
N LEU A 382 -28.23 4.45 -17.39
CA LEU A 382 -27.53 3.86 -16.25
C LEU A 382 -26.48 4.83 -15.67
N PRO A 383 -26.26 4.83 -14.33
CA PRO A 383 -26.93 4.02 -13.31
C PRO A 383 -28.26 4.63 -12.85
N SER A 384 -28.44 5.95 -13.01
CA SER A 384 -29.66 6.67 -12.68
C SER A 384 -29.90 7.80 -13.68
N PHE A 385 -31.16 8.25 -13.79
CA PHE A 385 -31.55 9.34 -14.68
C PHE A 385 -32.65 10.20 -14.07
N ARG A 386 -32.80 11.42 -14.58
CA ARG A 386 -33.81 12.40 -14.16
C ARG A 386 -34.74 12.70 -15.32
N ILE A 387 -36.04 12.72 -15.05
CA ILE A 387 -37.06 13.18 -16.00
C ILE A 387 -37.51 14.55 -15.55
N ILE A 388 -37.57 15.50 -16.48
CA ILE A 388 -38.02 16.87 -16.24
C ILE A 388 -39.14 17.13 -17.25
N ALA A 389 -40.33 17.45 -16.76
CA ALA A 389 -41.50 17.77 -17.56
C ALA A 389 -41.93 19.20 -17.30
N TYR A 390 -42.37 19.92 -18.33
CA TYR A 390 -42.82 21.29 -18.20
C TYR A 390 -43.83 21.68 -19.29
N TYR A 391 -44.53 22.80 -19.07
CA TYR A 391 -45.34 23.47 -20.08
C TYR A 391 -45.34 24.99 -19.86
N HIS A 392 -45.72 25.71 -20.91
CA HIS A 392 -45.94 27.14 -20.86
C HIS A 392 -47.44 27.43 -20.82
N THR A 393 -47.83 28.34 -19.95
CA THR A 393 -49.20 28.87 -19.84
C THR A 393 -49.41 30.04 -20.80
N ASP A 394 -50.67 30.40 -21.05
CA ASP A 394 -51.04 31.57 -21.87
C ASP A 394 -50.53 32.90 -21.26
N ASP A 395 -50.30 32.93 -19.95
CA ASP A 395 -49.75 34.08 -19.19
C ASP A 395 -48.21 34.15 -19.22
N ASN A 396 -47.56 33.38 -20.10
CA ASN A 396 -46.11 33.32 -20.27
C ASN A 396 -45.35 32.80 -19.02
N GLU A 397 -46.02 32.07 -18.12
CA GLU A 397 -45.43 31.35 -16.98
C GLU A 397 -45.03 29.92 -17.38
N VAL A 398 -43.87 29.47 -16.91
CA VAL A 398 -43.38 28.09 -17.06
C VAL A 398 -43.74 27.31 -15.80
N VAL A 399 -44.40 26.15 -15.96
CA VAL A 399 -44.70 25.22 -14.88
C VAL A 399 -43.92 23.93 -15.12
N SER A 400 -43.17 23.46 -14.13
CA SER A 400 -42.26 22.32 -14.28
C SER A 400 -42.23 21.40 -13.07
N ASP A 401 -41.88 20.14 -13.33
CA ASP A 401 -41.68 19.10 -12.31
C ASP A 401 -40.53 18.18 -12.71
N SER A 402 -39.92 17.51 -11.72
CA SER A 402 -38.82 16.57 -11.97
C SER A 402 -38.87 15.36 -11.05
N VAL A 403 -38.43 14.22 -11.58
CA VAL A 403 -38.31 12.96 -10.83
C VAL A 403 -36.97 12.30 -11.12
N TRP A 404 -36.31 11.81 -10.08
CA TRP A 404 -35.12 10.97 -10.18
C TRP A 404 -35.49 9.49 -10.17
N VAL A 405 -34.89 8.72 -11.07
CA VAL A 405 -35.14 7.29 -11.27
C VAL A 405 -33.83 6.53 -11.15
N ASP A 406 -33.79 5.66 -10.15
CA ASP A 406 -32.70 4.73 -9.89
C ASP A 406 -32.86 3.47 -10.76
N VAL A 407 -31.84 3.08 -11.50
CA VAL A 407 -31.85 1.87 -12.34
C VAL A 407 -30.92 0.84 -11.71
N LYS A 408 -31.25 -0.44 -11.88
CA LYS A 408 -30.41 -1.53 -11.35
C LYS A 408 -28.97 -1.42 -11.87
N ASP A 409 -28.04 -1.27 -10.94
CA ASP A 409 -26.59 -1.29 -11.17
C ASP A 409 -26.16 -2.55 -11.94
N SER A 410 -26.00 -2.38 -13.24
CA SER A 410 -25.56 -3.41 -14.18
C SER A 410 -24.56 -2.81 -15.16
N CYS A 411 -23.78 -3.66 -15.82
CA CYS A 411 -22.92 -3.19 -16.90
C CYS A 411 -23.78 -2.70 -18.08
N MET A 412 -23.33 -1.63 -18.75
CA MET A 412 -23.89 -1.25 -20.06
C MET A 412 -23.58 -2.33 -21.12
N GLY A 413 -22.39 -2.92 -21.02
CA GLY A 413 -21.96 -4.07 -21.79
C GLY A 413 -22.26 -5.40 -21.10
N SER A 414 -21.62 -6.46 -21.56
CA SER A 414 -21.61 -7.75 -20.90
C SER A 414 -20.20 -8.28 -20.72
N LEU A 415 -19.95 -8.94 -19.59
CA LEU A 415 -18.73 -9.70 -19.38
C LEU A 415 -19.02 -10.89 -18.48
N LYS A 416 -18.76 -12.09 -18.98
CA LYS A 416 -18.93 -13.35 -18.26
C LYS A 416 -17.70 -14.25 -18.46
N LEU A 417 -17.19 -14.76 -17.34
CA LEU A 417 -16.11 -15.73 -17.29
C LEU A 417 -16.69 -17.09 -16.92
N GLU A 418 -16.48 -18.10 -17.76
CA GLU A 418 -16.99 -19.44 -17.52
C GLU A 418 -15.93 -20.50 -17.85
N PRO A 419 -15.89 -21.63 -17.14
CA PRO A 419 -15.11 -22.78 -17.59
C PRO A 419 -15.76 -23.39 -18.83
N ALA A 420 -14.98 -23.66 -19.89
CA ALA A 420 -15.51 -24.33 -21.07
C ALA A 420 -15.96 -25.78 -20.78
N ARG A 421 -15.43 -26.38 -19.71
CA ARG A 421 -15.85 -27.67 -19.16
C ARG A 421 -16.04 -27.53 -17.65
N PRO A 422 -17.27 -27.28 -17.16
CA PRO A 422 -17.55 -27.15 -15.73
C PRO A 422 -17.25 -28.46 -14.99
N ALA A 423 -16.53 -28.36 -13.89
CA ALA A 423 -16.22 -29.46 -12.98
C ALA A 423 -16.17 -28.92 -11.54
N PRO A 424 -16.46 -29.73 -10.51
CA PRO A 424 -16.40 -29.28 -9.11
C PRO A 424 -14.97 -28.91 -8.68
N SER A 425 -13.97 -29.55 -9.28
CA SER A 425 -12.56 -29.21 -9.08
C SER A 425 -11.70 -29.62 -10.28
N TYR A 426 -10.53 -29.01 -10.39
CA TYR A 426 -9.57 -29.25 -11.46
C TYR A 426 -8.23 -29.73 -10.91
N GLU A 427 -7.53 -30.56 -11.67
CA GLU A 427 -6.18 -30.99 -11.30
C GLU A 427 -5.12 -29.93 -11.64
N PRO A 428 -4.08 -29.75 -10.81
CA PRO A 428 -2.95 -28.87 -11.11
C PRO A 428 -2.22 -29.33 -12.39
N ARG A 429 -1.59 -28.38 -13.10
CA ARG A 429 -0.92 -28.54 -14.43
C ARG A 429 -1.82 -28.89 -15.60
N ARG A 430 -3.08 -29.27 -15.39
CA ARG A 430 -3.98 -29.56 -16.51
C ARG A 430 -4.35 -28.28 -17.25
N MET A 431 -4.51 -28.43 -18.56
CA MET A 431 -4.98 -27.36 -19.43
C MET A 431 -6.42 -26.99 -19.04
N PHE A 432 -6.59 -25.77 -18.55
CA PHE A 432 -7.88 -25.19 -18.27
C PHE A 432 -8.28 -24.29 -19.44
N ARG A 433 -9.52 -24.46 -19.90
CA ARG A 433 -10.10 -23.68 -20.98
C ARG A 433 -11.10 -22.69 -20.39
N LEU A 434 -10.73 -21.42 -20.36
CA LEU A 434 -11.57 -20.31 -19.93
C LEU A 434 -12.34 -19.77 -21.14
N LYS A 435 -13.66 -19.76 -21.04
CA LYS A 435 -14.57 -19.11 -21.99
C LYS A 435 -14.82 -17.68 -21.51
N VAL A 436 -14.34 -16.70 -22.27
CA VAL A 436 -14.57 -15.28 -22.00
C VAL A 436 -15.62 -14.78 -22.98
N THR A 437 -16.76 -14.33 -22.47
CA THR A 437 -17.87 -13.80 -23.27
C THR A 437 -18.06 -12.34 -22.92
N GLY A 438 -18.13 -11.47 -23.93
CA GLY A 438 -18.42 -10.06 -23.72
C GLY A 438 -18.68 -9.31 -25.02
N ASP A 439 -18.61 -7.99 -24.97
CA ASP A 439 -18.94 -7.14 -26.12
C ASP A 439 -17.97 -7.34 -27.30
N PRO A 440 -18.45 -7.27 -28.56
CA PRO A 440 -17.59 -7.39 -29.75
C PRO A 440 -16.45 -6.37 -29.73
N GLU A 441 -15.26 -6.80 -30.16
CA GLU A 441 -14.03 -5.99 -30.23
C GLU A 441 -13.52 -5.37 -28.90
N ALA A 442 -14.17 -5.66 -27.77
CA ALA A 442 -13.76 -5.15 -26.48
C ALA A 442 -12.44 -5.78 -26.00
N THR A 443 -11.67 -4.99 -25.24
CA THR A 443 -10.44 -5.47 -24.60
C THR A 443 -10.75 -5.90 -23.18
N VAL A 444 -10.42 -7.14 -22.82
CA VAL A 444 -10.65 -7.70 -21.48
C VAL A 444 -9.31 -7.93 -20.80
N GLY A 445 -9.07 -7.24 -19.69
CA GLY A 445 -7.97 -7.54 -18.77
C GLY A 445 -8.35 -8.69 -17.85
N LEU A 446 -7.50 -9.72 -17.78
CA LEU A 446 -7.67 -10.87 -16.91
C LEU A 446 -6.64 -10.85 -15.78
N VAL A 447 -7.02 -11.39 -14.63
CA VAL A 447 -6.11 -11.71 -13.54
C VAL A 447 -6.65 -12.90 -12.75
N ALA A 448 -5.75 -13.82 -12.38
CA ALA A 448 -6.03 -14.92 -11.46
C ALA A 448 -5.29 -14.67 -10.13
N VAL A 449 -6.03 -14.59 -9.04
CA VAL A 449 -5.50 -14.31 -7.70
C VAL A 449 -5.87 -15.44 -6.76
N ASP A 450 -4.94 -15.83 -5.89
CA ASP A 450 -5.20 -16.83 -4.86
C ASP A 450 -6.26 -16.31 -3.86
N LYS A 451 -7.28 -17.11 -3.57
CA LYS A 451 -8.36 -16.76 -2.63
C LYS A 451 -7.82 -16.36 -1.24
N GLY A 452 -6.70 -16.93 -0.80
CA GLY A 452 -6.02 -16.59 0.46
C GLY A 452 -5.67 -15.11 0.58
N VAL A 453 -5.40 -14.42 -0.54
CA VAL A 453 -5.11 -12.98 -0.56
C VAL A 453 -6.37 -12.16 -0.27
N TYR A 454 -7.51 -12.55 -0.84
CA TYR A 454 -8.77 -11.84 -0.63
C TYR A 454 -9.38 -12.10 0.75
N ILE A 455 -9.09 -13.26 1.35
CA ILE A 455 -9.44 -13.56 2.76
C ILE A 455 -8.74 -12.57 3.69
N LEU A 456 -7.48 -12.20 3.40
CA LEU A 456 -6.73 -11.21 4.19
C LEU A 456 -7.29 -9.79 4.00
N ASN A 457 -7.63 -9.38 2.76
CA ASN A 457 -8.22 -8.07 2.50
C ASN A 457 -9.04 -8.01 1.21
N ASN A 458 -10.36 -7.85 1.32
CA ASN A 458 -11.26 -7.68 0.16
C ASN A 458 -11.75 -6.22 -0.05
N LYS A 459 -11.37 -5.27 0.83
CA LYS A 459 -11.96 -3.92 0.82
C LYS A 459 -11.62 -3.11 -0.43
N HIS A 460 -10.41 -3.27 -0.96
CA HIS A 460 -9.91 -2.48 -2.09
C HIS A 460 -10.21 -3.11 -3.45
N ARG A 461 -10.98 -4.21 -3.50
CA ARG A 461 -11.38 -4.85 -4.74
C ARG A 461 -12.32 -3.95 -5.55
N LEU A 462 -12.05 -3.81 -6.85
CA LEU A 462 -12.91 -3.07 -7.77
C LEU A 462 -14.17 -3.89 -8.10
N THR A 463 -15.34 -3.26 -8.03
CA THR A 463 -16.64 -3.86 -8.36
C THR A 463 -17.45 -2.90 -9.23
N GLN A 464 -18.42 -3.41 -10.00
CA GLN A 464 -19.25 -2.56 -10.86
C GLN A 464 -20.00 -1.48 -10.05
N LYS A 465 -20.48 -1.83 -8.86
CA LYS A 465 -21.12 -0.87 -7.95
C LYS A 465 -20.18 0.29 -7.59
N LYS A 466 -18.92 0.01 -7.23
CA LYS A 466 -17.93 1.07 -6.93
C LYS A 466 -17.63 1.97 -8.12
N VAL A 467 -17.72 1.43 -9.34
CA VAL A 467 -17.59 2.22 -10.57
C VAL A 467 -18.78 3.17 -10.68
N TRP A 468 -20.01 2.66 -10.51
CA TRP A 468 -21.22 3.47 -10.55
C TRP A 468 -21.30 4.51 -9.42
N ASP A 469 -20.93 4.17 -8.19
CA ASP A 469 -20.88 5.10 -7.05
C ASP A 469 -19.97 6.33 -7.33
N ILE A 470 -18.93 6.16 -8.15
CA ILE A 470 -18.02 7.24 -8.56
C ILE A 470 -18.57 8.01 -9.76
N VAL A 471 -19.22 7.32 -10.70
CA VAL A 471 -19.85 7.95 -11.88
C VAL A 471 -21.08 8.77 -11.48
N GLU A 472 -21.87 8.30 -10.54
CA GLU A 472 -23.07 8.99 -10.04
C GLU A 472 -22.75 10.34 -9.38
N LYS A 473 -21.56 10.50 -8.80
CA LYS A 473 -21.06 11.80 -8.32
C LYS A 473 -20.93 12.87 -9.40
N SER A 474 -21.02 12.49 -10.68
CA SER A 474 -21.05 13.45 -11.79
C SER A 474 -22.45 13.85 -12.24
N ASP A 475 -23.50 13.23 -11.67
CA ASP A 475 -24.85 13.78 -11.80
C ASP A 475 -24.84 15.20 -11.25
N THR A 476 -25.42 16.10 -12.02
CA THR A 476 -25.42 17.54 -11.75
C THR A 476 -26.52 17.98 -10.81
N GLY A 477 -27.53 17.12 -10.60
CA GLY A 477 -28.66 17.41 -9.75
C GLY A 477 -28.38 17.21 -8.27
N CYS A 478 -29.05 17.99 -7.42
CA CYS A 478 -28.83 18.04 -5.98
C CYS A 478 -29.97 17.41 -5.16
N THR A 479 -31.17 17.30 -5.73
CA THR A 479 -32.37 16.80 -5.04
C THR A 479 -32.93 15.57 -5.74
N PRO A 480 -33.71 14.70 -5.09
CA PRO A 480 -34.35 13.55 -5.75
C PRO A 480 -35.54 13.93 -6.66
N GLY A 481 -35.92 15.21 -6.73
CA GLY A 481 -37.03 15.68 -7.54
C GLY A 481 -37.73 16.91 -6.96
N GLY A 482 -38.57 17.54 -7.78
CA GLY A 482 -39.28 18.77 -7.46
C GLY A 482 -38.35 19.99 -7.31
N GLY A 483 -38.92 21.06 -6.76
CA GLY A 483 -38.27 22.35 -6.53
C GLY A 483 -39.23 23.29 -5.83
N ARG A 484 -38.73 24.44 -5.36
CA ARG A 484 -39.55 25.49 -4.73
C ARG A 484 -40.50 26.15 -5.75
N ASP A 485 -39.98 26.44 -6.93
CA ASP A 485 -40.62 27.07 -8.08
C ASP A 485 -40.13 26.43 -9.39
N ALA A 486 -40.65 26.84 -10.54
CA ALA A 486 -40.30 26.24 -11.82
C ALA A 486 -38.80 26.31 -12.17
N MET A 487 -38.16 27.45 -11.93
CA MET A 487 -36.74 27.62 -12.24
C MET A 487 -35.85 26.79 -11.30
N SER A 488 -36.24 26.65 -10.04
CA SER A 488 -35.55 25.80 -9.08
C SER A 488 -35.65 24.31 -9.42
N VAL A 489 -36.73 23.85 -10.08
CA VAL A 489 -36.83 22.46 -10.56
C VAL A 489 -35.75 22.17 -11.60
N PHE A 490 -35.53 23.08 -12.57
CA PHE A 490 -34.43 22.95 -13.53
C PHE A 490 -33.07 23.01 -12.83
N TYR A 491 -32.89 23.99 -11.95
CA TYR A 491 -31.64 24.21 -11.22
C TYR A 491 -31.25 22.99 -10.34
N ASP A 492 -32.19 22.49 -9.55
CA ASP A 492 -32.02 21.35 -8.64
C ASP A 492 -31.86 20.03 -9.40
N ALA A 493 -32.44 19.91 -10.60
CA ALA A 493 -32.17 18.80 -11.50
C ALA A 493 -30.79 18.89 -12.18
N GLY A 494 -30.09 20.03 -12.07
CA GLY A 494 -28.76 20.21 -12.64
C GLY A 494 -28.75 20.83 -14.05
N LEU A 495 -29.85 21.45 -14.47
CA LEU A 495 -29.97 22.17 -15.73
C LEU A 495 -30.04 23.68 -15.51
N MET A 496 -29.43 24.42 -16.44
CA MET A 496 -29.75 25.82 -16.66
C MET A 496 -30.91 25.88 -17.64
N PHE A 497 -31.82 26.82 -17.44
CA PHE A 497 -32.92 27.12 -18.35
C PHE A 497 -32.98 28.63 -18.59
N GLU A 498 -33.15 29.03 -19.84
CA GLU A 498 -33.28 30.43 -20.26
C GLU A 498 -34.39 30.53 -21.31
N SER A 499 -35.36 31.41 -21.07
CA SER A 499 -36.50 31.71 -21.94
C SER A 499 -36.75 33.21 -21.99
N GLU A 500 -37.72 33.67 -22.78
CA GLU A 500 -38.05 35.10 -22.83
C GLU A 500 -38.65 35.64 -21.53
N ALA A 501 -39.31 34.78 -20.76
CA ALA A 501 -40.04 35.16 -19.56
C ALA A 501 -39.27 34.88 -18.25
N SER A 502 -38.39 33.89 -18.25
CA SER A 502 -37.72 33.41 -17.05
C SER A 502 -36.39 32.73 -17.34
N GLY A 503 -35.47 32.82 -16.38
CA GLY A 503 -34.15 32.19 -16.44
C GLY A 503 -33.70 31.66 -15.07
N THR A 504 -32.90 30.61 -15.07
CA THR A 504 -32.30 30.05 -13.86
C THR A 504 -31.21 30.97 -13.29
N PRO A 505 -31.02 31.03 -11.96
CA PRO A 505 -29.95 31.83 -11.37
C PRO A 505 -28.55 31.30 -11.75
N ILE A 506 -27.57 32.20 -11.81
CA ILE A 506 -26.17 31.86 -12.09
C ILE A 506 -25.59 31.07 -10.90
N ARG A 507 -24.92 29.95 -11.19
CA ARG A 507 -24.29 29.11 -10.17
C ARG A 507 -22.98 29.74 -9.65
N GLN A 508 -22.96 30.10 -8.37
CA GLN A 508 -21.81 30.78 -7.72
C GLN A 508 -20.90 29.83 -6.89
N GLY A 509 -21.26 28.56 -6.69
CA GLY A 509 -20.63 27.65 -5.71
C GLY A 509 -20.25 26.26 -6.23
N ASP A 510 -19.37 25.57 -5.48
CA ASP A 510 -19.02 24.16 -5.72
C ASP A 510 -20.14 23.22 -5.28
N PHE A 511 -20.07 21.97 -5.76
CA PHE A 511 -20.91 20.87 -5.33
C PHE A 511 -20.63 20.53 -3.87
N THR A 512 -21.29 21.23 -2.95
CA THR A 512 -21.72 20.60 -1.71
C THR A 512 -23.20 20.36 -1.87
N LEU A 513 -23.59 19.10 -2.14
CA LEU A 513 -24.70 18.58 -1.37
C LEU A 513 -24.45 19.05 0.08
N PRO A 514 -25.44 19.44 0.87
CA PRO A 514 -25.33 19.03 2.25
C PRO A 514 -25.14 17.52 2.16
N SER A 515 -23.88 17.06 2.20
CA SER A 515 -23.61 15.94 3.06
C SER A 515 -24.47 16.21 4.27
N THR A 516 -25.22 15.23 4.69
CA THR A 516 -25.28 14.99 6.12
C THR A 516 -23.83 14.93 6.62
N GLU A 517 -23.17 16.09 6.73
CA GLU A 517 -22.30 16.38 7.83
C GLU A 517 -23.16 16.01 9.02
N ARG A 518 -22.74 14.92 9.66
CA ARG A 518 -22.77 14.90 11.11
C ARG A 518 -22.40 16.31 11.54
N THR A 519 -23.35 17.03 12.12
CA THR A 519 -23.09 18.29 12.80
C THR A 519 -22.12 18.02 13.94
N LEU A 520 -20.83 17.89 13.63
CA LEU A 520 -19.78 18.30 14.53
C LEU A 520 -19.77 19.82 14.42
N SER A 521 -20.65 20.42 15.21
CA SER A 521 -20.64 21.85 15.43
C SER A 521 -19.26 22.21 15.96
N LEU A 522 -18.48 22.87 15.10
CA LEU A 522 -17.18 23.45 15.42
C LEU A 522 -17.47 24.79 16.10
N TRP A 523 -17.73 24.74 17.41
CA TRP A 523 -17.67 25.93 18.27
C TRP A 523 -16.20 26.25 18.52
N MET A 524 -15.51 26.80 17.52
CA MET A 524 -14.31 27.60 17.78
C MET A 524 -14.76 29.00 18.17
N LEU A 525 -14.97 29.21 19.48
CA LEU A 525 -14.89 30.52 20.07
C LEU A 525 -13.71 30.54 21.04
N SER A 526 -12.70 31.29 20.63
CA SER A 526 -11.63 31.80 21.45
C SER A 526 -12.14 32.30 22.79
N ARG A 527 -11.68 31.70 23.89
CA ARG A 527 -11.41 32.44 25.12
C ARG A 527 -10.45 31.66 26.01
N SER A 528 -9.25 32.22 26.10
CA SER A 528 -8.26 32.06 27.16
C SER A 528 -8.85 31.77 28.55
N PRO A 529 -8.13 30.99 29.36
CA PRO A 529 -7.58 31.63 30.56
C PRO A 529 -6.14 31.17 30.84
N PHE A 530 -5.25 32.15 31.05
CA PHE A 530 -3.98 31.94 31.75
C PHE A 530 -4.11 32.66 33.11
N ILE A 531 -3.63 32.00 34.18
CA ILE A 531 -3.07 32.57 35.44
C ILE A 531 -4.14 33.07 36.45
N LEU A 532 -4.33 32.59 37.70
CA LEU A 532 -3.60 31.89 38.78
C LEU A 532 -4.68 31.28 39.73
N LYS A 533 -4.48 30.32 40.65
CA LYS A 533 -3.32 29.96 41.47
C LYS A 533 -3.53 28.58 42.13
N ALA A 534 -2.47 27.77 42.07
CA ALA A 534 -1.92 26.90 43.12
C ALA A 534 -2.64 25.64 43.67
N GLN A 535 -1.86 24.56 43.56
CA GLN A 535 -1.66 23.42 44.48
C GLN A 535 -2.33 22.06 44.23
N ARG A 536 -1.44 21.14 43.82
CA ARG A 536 -1.37 19.68 44.01
C ARG A 536 -1.72 18.78 42.80
N ASP A 537 -0.61 18.39 42.18
CA ASP A 537 -0.22 17.04 41.77
C ASP A 537 -0.72 16.48 40.43
N VAL A 538 0.28 16.35 39.55
CA VAL A 538 0.34 15.79 38.21
C VAL A 538 -0.20 14.35 38.18
N VAL A 539 -1.26 14.11 37.40
CA VAL A 539 -1.73 12.77 37.03
C VAL A 539 -1.41 12.51 35.56
N PHE A 540 -0.36 11.74 35.30
CA PHE A 540 -0.06 11.19 33.97
C PHE A 540 -1.16 10.21 33.51
N PRO A 541 -1.47 10.11 32.20
CA PRO A 541 -2.49 9.20 31.68
C PRO A 541 -2.04 7.73 31.80
N ARG A 542 -2.62 7.01 32.78
CA ARG A 542 -2.31 5.60 33.13
C ARG A 542 -2.70 4.52 32.10
N ASN A 543 -3.22 4.87 30.93
CA ASN A 543 -3.85 3.89 30.02
C ASN A 543 -2.98 3.34 28.88
N LYS A 544 -1.72 3.80 28.71
CA LYS A 544 -0.79 3.18 27.74
C LYS A 544 0.17 2.13 28.34
N CYS A 545 0.26 2.02 29.68
CA CYS A 545 1.18 1.08 30.34
C CYS A 545 0.63 -0.32 30.62
N LYS A 546 -0.67 -0.60 30.36
CA LYS A 546 -1.29 -1.91 30.66
C LYS A 546 -1.29 -2.93 29.51
N HIS A 547 -0.95 -2.53 28.28
CA HIS A 547 -0.97 -3.46 27.13
C HIS A 547 0.32 -4.28 26.94
N HIS A 548 1.41 -3.95 27.63
CA HIS A 548 2.67 -4.70 27.58
C HIS A 548 2.79 -5.80 28.65
N SER A 549 1.78 -6.02 29.51
CA SER A 549 1.90 -6.90 30.68
C SER A 549 1.53 -8.37 30.45
N LYS A 550 1.41 -8.84 29.20
CA LYS A 550 1.00 -10.23 28.88
C LYS A 550 1.96 -10.99 27.96
N TYR A 551 3.13 -10.44 27.66
CA TYR A 551 4.18 -11.18 26.98
C TYR A 551 5.21 -11.66 28.01
N TYR A 552 5.43 -12.97 28.03
CA TYR A 552 6.60 -13.57 28.67
C TYR A 552 7.86 -12.98 28.00
N ILE A 553 8.62 -12.16 28.71
CA ILE A 553 9.93 -11.68 28.27
C ILE A 553 10.97 -12.59 28.96
N PRO A 554 11.62 -13.53 28.25
CA PRO A 554 12.74 -14.24 28.82
C PRO A 554 13.97 -13.32 28.73
N PHE A 555 14.67 -13.13 29.85
CA PHE A 555 15.94 -12.42 30.03
C PHE A 555 15.91 -10.89 30.26
N LEU A 556 16.01 -10.50 31.53
CA LEU A 556 16.78 -9.34 31.96
C LEU A 556 17.90 -9.84 32.90
N PRO A 557 19.19 -9.51 32.65
CA PRO A 557 20.19 -9.56 33.69
C PRO A 557 19.93 -8.42 34.66
N ILE A 558 19.94 -8.71 35.96
CA ILE A 558 19.88 -7.71 37.02
C ILE A 558 21.29 -7.13 37.11
N ASP A 559 21.50 -5.96 36.52
CA ASP A 559 22.67 -5.12 36.80
C ASP A 559 22.16 -3.76 37.28
N THR A 560 22.63 -3.35 38.45
CA THR A 560 21.94 -2.41 39.36
C THR A 560 22.18 -0.92 39.12
N ASP A 561 22.74 -0.50 37.99
CA ASP A 561 23.13 0.91 37.79
C ASP A 561 22.45 1.56 36.57
N ASN A 562 21.15 1.86 36.69
CA ASN A 562 20.50 3.11 36.25
C ASN A 562 18.97 2.99 36.34
N ILE A 563 18.43 3.47 37.45
CA ILE A 563 17.00 3.44 37.80
C ILE A 563 16.29 4.66 37.21
N LEU A 564 15.44 4.48 36.21
CA LEU A 564 14.34 5.41 35.92
C LEU A 564 13.10 4.70 35.34
N TYR A 565 12.48 3.74 36.05
CA TYR A 565 11.08 3.33 35.83
C TYR A 565 10.55 2.52 37.02
N THR A 566 10.14 3.19 38.10
CA THR A 566 9.47 2.55 39.26
C THR A 566 7.97 2.38 38.99
N GLY A 567 7.60 1.21 38.47
CA GLY A 567 6.19 0.79 38.36
C GLY A 567 5.98 -0.70 38.05
N HIS A 568 7.03 -1.45 37.74
CA HIS A 568 6.92 -2.80 37.18
C HIS A 568 7.05 -3.97 38.20
N LEU A 569 7.40 -3.70 39.46
CA LEU A 569 7.83 -4.76 40.40
C LEU A 569 6.76 -5.35 41.33
N ARG A 570 5.49 -4.88 41.29
CA ARG A 570 4.44 -5.42 42.19
C ARG A 570 3.55 -6.51 41.57
N ALA A 571 3.50 -6.67 40.26
CA ALA A 571 2.58 -7.61 39.60
C ALA A 571 3.20 -8.98 39.27
N THR A 572 4.54 -9.08 39.20
CA THR A 572 5.24 -10.32 38.84
C THR A 572 5.46 -11.27 40.02
N HIS A 573 5.34 -10.80 41.26
CA HIS A 573 5.59 -11.61 42.46
C HIS A 573 4.39 -12.51 42.87
N GLN A 574 3.21 -12.32 42.29
CA GLN A 574 1.97 -12.98 42.74
C GLN A 574 1.51 -14.15 41.84
N LEU A 575 2.16 -14.36 40.68
CA LEU A 575 1.79 -15.43 39.72
C LEU A 575 2.65 -16.70 39.82
N TYR A 576 3.67 -16.72 40.69
CA TYR A 576 4.62 -17.84 40.78
C TYR A 576 4.17 -19.00 41.69
N TYR A 577 3.08 -18.83 42.47
CA TYR A 577 2.66 -19.78 43.51
C TYR A 577 1.25 -20.36 43.35
N ALA A 578 0.74 -20.51 42.13
CA ALA A 578 -0.53 -21.19 41.90
C ALA A 578 -0.43 -22.22 40.75
N LYS A 579 -0.05 -23.46 41.10
CA LYS A 579 -0.35 -24.65 40.28
C LYS A 579 -0.87 -25.78 41.19
N PRO A 580 -2.08 -26.31 40.96
CA PRO A 580 -2.40 -27.67 41.34
C PRO A 580 -1.84 -28.66 40.29
N LYS A 581 -1.37 -29.80 40.78
CA LYS A 581 -0.88 -30.94 39.99
C LYS A 581 -2.08 -31.71 39.40
N SER A 582 -2.04 -32.04 38.11
CA SER A 582 -2.69 -33.25 37.58
C SER A 582 -1.83 -33.85 36.48
N GLY A 583 -1.39 -35.10 36.69
CA GLY A 583 -0.54 -35.83 35.78
C GLY A 583 -1.32 -36.47 34.63
N TYR A 584 -0.69 -36.50 33.46
CA TYR A 584 -1.07 -37.36 32.34
C TYR A 584 0.13 -38.22 31.94
N LYS A 585 -0.11 -39.53 31.83
CA LYS A 585 0.85 -40.57 31.44
C LYS A 585 1.24 -40.41 29.97
N LEU A 586 2.55 -40.36 29.69
CA LEU A 586 3.11 -40.58 28.36
C LEU A 586 3.17 -42.08 28.09
N VAL A 587 2.42 -42.55 27.09
CA VAL A 587 2.58 -43.88 26.50
C VAL A 587 3.47 -43.70 25.28
N GLY A 588 4.74 -44.11 25.39
CA GLY A 588 5.65 -44.23 24.25
C GLY A 588 5.70 -45.69 23.81
N PHE A 589 5.10 -46.01 22.66
CA PHE A 589 5.37 -47.25 21.94
C PHE A 589 6.36 -46.95 20.81
N CYS A 590 7.58 -47.46 20.92
CA CYS A 590 8.45 -47.68 19.76
C CYS A 590 8.09 -49.04 19.16
N LEU A 591 7.44 -49.06 18.00
CA LEU A 591 7.38 -50.25 17.16
C LEU A 591 8.45 -50.13 16.08
N ARG A 592 9.36 -51.10 16.09
CA ARG A 592 10.35 -51.37 15.06
C ARG A 592 9.66 -52.26 14.02
N SER A 593 9.49 -51.77 12.79
CA SER A 593 9.00 -52.59 11.68
C SER A 593 10.15 -52.95 10.74
N SER A 594 10.16 -54.20 10.31
CA SER A 594 11.08 -54.82 9.36
C SER A 594 10.94 -54.26 7.96
N GLU A 595 12.05 -54.23 7.22
CA GLU A 595 12.09 -54.06 5.78
C GLU A 595 11.65 -55.39 5.14
N GLU A 596 10.51 -55.39 4.45
CA GLU A 596 10.19 -56.37 3.41
C GLU A 596 10.00 -55.58 2.12
N ASP A 597 10.84 -55.87 1.13
CA ASP A 597 10.76 -55.33 -0.22
C ASP A 597 9.57 -55.99 -0.92
N ASP A 598 8.51 -55.21 -1.12
CA ASP A 598 7.28 -55.63 -1.80
C ASP A 598 7.14 -54.78 -3.08
N ASP A 599 7.28 -55.43 -4.26
CA ASP A 599 7.30 -54.84 -5.61
C ASP A 599 5.93 -54.29 -6.10
N SER A 600 5.04 -53.90 -5.17
CA SER A 600 3.65 -53.49 -5.46
C SER A 600 3.45 -51.98 -5.68
N TYR A 601 4.51 -51.22 -5.88
CA TYR A 601 4.44 -49.75 -5.99
C TYR A 601 5.03 -49.24 -7.32
N ALA A 602 4.37 -48.27 -7.93
CA ALA A 602 4.89 -47.55 -9.09
C ALA A 602 6.24 -46.88 -8.78
N ASP A 603 7.17 -46.87 -9.74
CA ASP A 603 8.51 -46.32 -9.53
C ASP A 603 8.44 -44.82 -9.16
N SER A 604 9.11 -44.47 -8.06
CA SER A 604 9.33 -43.10 -7.59
C SER A 604 9.93 -42.14 -8.64
N GLY A 605 10.50 -42.67 -9.73
CA GLY A 605 10.96 -41.94 -10.91
C GLY A 605 9.85 -41.25 -11.70
N ASP A 606 8.64 -41.82 -11.73
CA ASP A 606 7.52 -41.33 -12.55
C ASP A 606 6.66 -40.27 -11.86
N VAL A 607 6.83 -40.06 -10.54
CA VAL A 607 6.10 -39.04 -9.78
C VAL A 607 6.73 -37.67 -10.00
N THR A 608 6.03 -36.79 -10.74
CA THR A 608 6.47 -35.40 -10.95
C THR A 608 6.07 -34.50 -9.78
N SER A 609 7.07 -33.88 -9.13
CA SER A 609 6.84 -33.02 -7.97
C SER A 609 6.38 -31.61 -8.35
N ARG A 610 5.47 -31.05 -7.54
CA ARG A 610 4.93 -29.68 -7.62
C ARG A 610 5.95 -28.65 -7.16
N THR A 611 6.12 -27.56 -7.92
CA THR A 611 7.17 -26.55 -7.71
C THR A 611 6.73 -25.09 -7.87
N GLN A 612 5.65 -24.81 -8.63
CA GLN A 612 5.20 -23.43 -8.89
C GLN A 612 4.06 -23.00 -7.96
N PHE A 613 4.35 -22.07 -7.04
CA PHE A 613 3.39 -21.54 -6.05
C PHE A 613 3.26 -20.00 -6.06
N PRO A 614 2.76 -19.37 -7.15
CA PRO A 614 2.58 -17.92 -7.21
C PRO A 614 1.37 -17.43 -6.39
N GLU A 615 1.35 -16.15 -6.00
CA GLU A 615 0.19 -15.50 -5.33
C GLU A 615 -0.85 -14.96 -6.33
N SER A 616 -0.38 -14.50 -7.50
CA SER A 616 -1.18 -14.01 -8.62
C SER A 616 -0.52 -14.42 -9.95
N TRP A 617 -1.31 -14.61 -11.00
CA TRP A 617 -0.84 -14.90 -12.36
C TRP A 617 -1.92 -14.54 -13.39
N LEU A 618 -1.65 -14.79 -14.68
CA LEU A 618 -2.54 -14.45 -15.79
C LEU A 618 -2.81 -12.94 -15.91
N TRP A 619 -1.80 -12.10 -15.71
CA TRP A 619 -1.90 -10.65 -15.95
C TRP A 619 -1.76 -10.36 -17.44
N SER A 620 -2.85 -10.52 -18.18
CA SER A 620 -2.87 -10.39 -19.64
C SER A 620 -4.18 -9.78 -20.14
N ASP A 621 -4.09 -9.01 -21.22
CA ASP A 621 -5.24 -8.50 -21.97
C ASP A 621 -5.58 -9.40 -23.17
N ILE A 622 -6.87 -9.53 -23.46
CA ILE A 622 -7.38 -10.21 -24.66
C ILE A 622 -8.32 -9.29 -25.40
N ARG A 623 -8.31 -9.35 -26.74
CA ARG A 623 -9.29 -8.63 -27.57
C ARG A 623 -10.33 -9.62 -28.08
N LEU A 624 -11.60 -9.31 -27.86
CA LEU A 624 -12.72 -10.10 -28.36
C LEU A 624 -12.87 -9.91 -29.88
N PRO A 625 -13.32 -10.93 -30.64
CA PRO A 625 -13.46 -10.83 -32.09
C PRO A 625 -14.61 -9.89 -32.46
N ALA A 626 -14.61 -9.45 -33.72
CA ALA A 626 -15.77 -8.81 -34.32
C ALA A 626 -16.93 -9.81 -34.49
N CYS A 627 -18.13 -9.29 -34.73
CA CYS A 627 -19.30 -10.13 -34.94
C CYS A 627 -19.13 -11.09 -36.13
N PRO A 628 -19.60 -12.34 -36.02
CA PRO A 628 -19.59 -13.27 -37.13
C PRO A 628 -20.32 -12.70 -38.35
N GLN A 629 -19.85 -13.01 -39.57
CA GLN A 629 -20.50 -12.55 -40.81
C GLN A 629 -21.96 -12.99 -40.94
N GLN A 630 -22.36 -14.05 -40.23
CA GLN A 630 -23.73 -14.55 -40.17
C GLN A 630 -24.66 -13.67 -39.33
N THR A 631 -24.12 -12.89 -38.38
CA THR A 631 -24.86 -12.02 -37.47
C THR A 631 -24.13 -10.68 -37.30
N PRO A 632 -24.25 -9.76 -38.27
CA PRO A 632 -23.45 -8.52 -38.30
C PRO A 632 -23.66 -7.58 -37.09
N ASN A 633 -24.77 -7.74 -36.35
CA ASN A 633 -25.08 -6.99 -35.13
C ASN A 633 -25.27 -7.95 -33.93
N CYS A 634 -24.23 -8.69 -33.58
CA CYS A 634 -24.25 -9.57 -32.42
C CYS A 634 -24.11 -8.79 -31.10
N ASP A 635 -24.88 -9.16 -30.08
CA ASP A 635 -24.79 -8.51 -28.77
C ASP A 635 -23.49 -8.90 -28.03
N THR A 636 -23.01 -10.13 -28.22
CA THR A 636 -21.83 -10.66 -27.54
C THR A 636 -20.99 -11.56 -28.44
N THR A 637 -19.69 -11.63 -28.15
CA THR A 637 -18.75 -12.56 -28.76
C THR A 637 -17.98 -13.33 -27.70
N THR A 638 -17.39 -14.46 -28.08
CA THR A 638 -16.71 -15.35 -27.15
C THR A 638 -15.33 -15.72 -27.66
N VAL A 639 -14.35 -15.74 -26.76
CA VAL A 639 -13.01 -16.29 -26.98
C VAL A 639 -12.74 -17.40 -25.96
N GLN A 640 -12.11 -18.48 -26.41
CA GLN A 640 -11.58 -19.52 -25.52
C GLN A 640 -10.08 -19.30 -25.32
N GLN A 641 -9.68 -19.12 -24.07
CA GLN A 641 -8.28 -19.07 -23.67
C GLN A 641 -7.90 -20.37 -22.98
N SER A 642 -6.76 -20.94 -23.36
CA SER A 642 -6.32 -22.24 -22.86
C SER A 642 -4.94 -22.09 -22.24
N PHE A 643 -4.83 -22.38 -20.94
CA PHE A 643 -3.58 -22.27 -20.19
C PHE A 643 -3.48 -23.36 -19.11
N PRO A 644 -2.26 -23.80 -18.75
CA PRO A 644 -2.09 -24.77 -17.68
C PRO A 644 -2.31 -24.12 -16.30
N LEU A 645 -3.10 -24.77 -15.45
CA LEU A 645 -3.25 -24.36 -14.04
C LEU A 645 -1.92 -24.53 -13.29
N LYS A 646 -1.70 -23.66 -12.30
CA LYS A 646 -0.49 -23.71 -11.45
C LYS A 646 -0.50 -24.90 -10.49
N ASP A 647 0.66 -25.21 -9.91
CA ASP A 647 0.86 -26.38 -9.05
C ASP A 647 0.28 -26.20 -7.63
N SER A 648 -0.19 -24.99 -7.29
CA SER A 648 -0.84 -24.70 -6.01
C SER A 648 -2.17 -25.43 -5.89
N ILE A 649 -2.37 -26.09 -4.74
CA ILE A 649 -3.68 -26.61 -4.33
C ILE A 649 -4.38 -25.47 -3.59
N THR A 650 -5.23 -24.75 -4.32
CA THR A 650 -5.87 -23.51 -3.88
C THR A 650 -7.11 -23.25 -4.72
N THR A 651 -7.90 -22.24 -4.33
CA THR A 651 -8.94 -21.69 -5.18
C THR A 651 -8.41 -20.44 -5.88
N TRP A 652 -8.37 -20.47 -7.21
CA TRP A 652 -8.06 -19.30 -8.03
C TRP A 652 -9.32 -18.50 -8.27
N GLN A 653 -9.29 -17.21 -7.95
CA GLN A 653 -10.36 -16.29 -8.29
C GLN A 653 -9.95 -15.51 -9.55
N PHE A 654 -10.60 -15.82 -10.66
CA PHE A 654 -10.43 -15.12 -11.93
C PHE A 654 -11.30 -13.87 -11.93
N THR A 655 -10.70 -12.72 -12.19
CA THR A 655 -11.40 -11.45 -12.37
C THR A 655 -11.15 -10.95 -13.78
N GLY A 656 -12.20 -10.51 -14.45
CA GLY A 656 -12.15 -9.94 -15.79
C GLY A 656 -12.73 -8.53 -15.77
N ILE A 657 -12.05 -7.59 -16.42
CA ILE A 657 -12.54 -6.23 -16.64
C ILE A 657 -12.47 -5.93 -18.13
N SER A 658 -13.61 -5.60 -18.73
CA SER A 658 -13.73 -5.28 -20.14
C SER A 658 -13.82 -3.78 -20.35
N LEU A 659 -13.19 -3.30 -21.42
CA LEU A 659 -13.28 -1.94 -21.92
C LEU A 659 -13.74 -2.01 -23.38
N SER A 660 -14.96 -1.51 -23.62
CA SER A 660 -15.55 -1.37 -24.94
C SER A 660 -15.62 0.11 -25.33
N GLN A 661 -15.45 0.42 -26.62
CA GLN A 661 -15.57 1.79 -27.11
C GLN A 661 -17.02 2.32 -27.04
N THR A 662 -18.01 1.43 -27.16
CA THR A 662 -19.44 1.80 -27.18
C THR A 662 -20.08 1.71 -25.80
N ASN A 663 -19.76 0.67 -25.04
CA ASN A 663 -20.41 0.38 -23.75
C ASN A 663 -19.54 0.71 -22.52
N GLY A 664 -18.32 1.22 -22.71
CA GLY A 664 -17.43 1.64 -21.62
C GLY A 664 -16.85 0.46 -20.82
N ILE A 665 -16.70 0.66 -19.51
CA ILE A 665 -16.09 -0.32 -18.59
C ILE A 665 -17.15 -1.25 -18.03
N CYS A 666 -16.89 -2.56 -18.06
CA CYS A 666 -17.67 -3.56 -17.33
C CYS A 666 -16.78 -4.47 -16.50
N VAL A 667 -17.04 -4.50 -15.19
CA VAL A 667 -16.39 -5.39 -14.24
C VAL A 667 -17.21 -6.69 -14.13
N GLY A 668 -16.63 -7.81 -14.59
CA GLY A 668 -17.29 -9.11 -14.56
C GLY A 668 -17.35 -9.70 -13.15
N GLU A 669 -18.33 -10.58 -12.93
CA GLU A 669 -18.38 -11.38 -11.69
C GLU A 669 -17.15 -12.30 -11.61
N PRO A 670 -16.58 -12.49 -10.40
CA PRO A 670 -15.44 -13.37 -10.24
C PRO A 670 -15.81 -14.82 -10.54
N LEU A 671 -14.95 -15.52 -11.27
CA LEU A 671 -15.03 -16.96 -11.43
C LEU A 671 -14.10 -17.66 -10.42
N GLU A 672 -14.66 -18.46 -9.53
CA GLU A 672 -13.88 -19.30 -8.61
C GLU A 672 -13.56 -20.65 -9.26
N VAL A 673 -12.28 -21.03 -9.28
CA VAL A 673 -11.79 -22.29 -9.82
C VAL A 673 -11.00 -23.02 -8.76
N ILE A 674 -11.56 -24.11 -8.25
CA ILE A 674 -10.96 -24.94 -7.20
C ILE A 674 -9.95 -25.90 -7.86
N VAL A 675 -8.69 -25.81 -7.46
CA VAL A 675 -7.61 -26.70 -7.93
C VAL A 675 -7.17 -27.62 -6.80
N ARG A 676 -7.45 -28.92 -6.94
CA ARG A 676 -7.11 -29.93 -5.93
C ARG A 676 -6.84 -31.30 -6.56
N LYS A 677 -6.26 -32.18 -5.75
CA LYS A 677 -6.12 -33.63 -6.01
C LYS A 677 -6.83 -34.38 -4.89
N GLU A 678 -7.29 -35.60 -5.15
CA GLU A 678 -7.92 -36.45 -4.13
C GLU A 678 -6.90 -36.91 -3.06
N PHE A 679 -5.66 -37.15 -3.49
CA PHE A 679 -4.52 -37.44 -2.63
C PHE A 679 -3.38 -36.48 -2.91
N PHE A 680 -2.91 -35.77 -1.88
CA PHE A 680 -1.78 -34.85 -2.01
C PHE A 680 -0.99 -34.66 -0.72
N ILE A 681 0.23 -34.14 -0.88
CA ILE A 681 1.14 -33.82 0.22
C ILE A 681 1.18 -32.31 0.40
N ASP A 682 1.03 -31.85 1.64
CA ASP A 682 1.36 -30.49 2.00
C ASP A 682 2.62 -30.44 2.88
N LEU A 683 3.63 -29.71 2.41
CA LEU A 683 4.94 -29.63 3.05
C LEU A 683 5.07 -28.31 3.81
N ARG A 684 5.20 -28.40 5.13
CA ARG A 684 5.31 -27.24 6.02
C ARG A 684 6.78 -26.92 6.32
N LEU A 685 7.30 -25.88 5.66
CA LEU A 685 8.66 -25.38 5.88
C LEU A 685 8.64 -24.08 6.71
N PRO A 686 9.61 -23.89 7.62
CA PRO A 686 9.84 -22.58 8.22
C PRO A 686 10.38 -21.58 7.18
N TYR A 687 10.26 -20.28 7.46
CA TYR A 687 10.80 -19.22 6.60
C TYR A 687 12.32 -19.37 6.35
N SER A 688 13.08 -19.76 7.39
CA SER A 688 14.51 -20.09 7.29
C SER A 688 14.94 -21.05 8.39
N ALA A 689 16.05 -21.76 8.19
CA ALA A 689 16.66 -22.66 9.16
C ALA A 689 18.13 -22.32 9.40
N VAL A 690 18.64 -22.48 10.62
CA VAL A 690 20.05 -22.22 10.91
C VAL A 690 20.90 -23.48 10.68
N ARG A 691 22.11 -23.32 10.10
CA ARG A 691 23.01 -24.45 9.82
C ARG A 691 23.36 -25.19 11.12
N GLY A 692 23.14 -26.50 11.12
CA GLY A 692 23.38 -27.38 12.26
C GLY A 692 22.23 -27.43 13.28
N GLU A 693 21.20 -26.61 13.11
CA GLU A 693 19.97 -26.68 13.91
C GLU A 693 19.16 -27.91 13.52
N GLN A 694 18.71 -28.67 14.52
CA GLN A 694 17.78 -29.76 14.28
C GLN A 694 16.37 -29.19 14.19
N ILE A 695 15.75 -29.28 13.02
CA ILE A 695 14.38 -28.82 12.79
C ILE A 695 13.45 -29.98 12.43
N GLU A 696 12.21 -29.88 12.87
CA GLU A 696 11.14 -30.81 12.50
C GLU A 696 10.27 -30.17 11.41
N ILE A 697 10.27 -30.78 10.23
CA ILE A 697 9.40 -30.42 9.10
C ILE A 697 8.27 -31.43 9.05
N LYS A 698 7.04 -30.96 8.88
CA LYS A 698 5.86 -31.84 8.80
C LYS A 698 5.40 -31.95 7.34
N ALA A 699 5.30 -33.17 6.84
CA ALA A 699 4.57 -33.47 5.61
C ALA A 699 3.19 -33.97 5.98
N ILE A 700 2.15 -33.22 5.61
CA ILE A 700 0.76 -33.56 5.89
C ILE A 700 0.22 -34.28 4.66
N LEU A 701 -0.18 -35.53 4.83
CA LEU A 701 -0.86 -36.31 3.81
C LEU A 701 -2.35 -36.06 3.93
N HIS A 702 -2.96 -35.66 2.83
CA HIS A 702 -4.40 -35.50 2.73
C HIS A 702 -4.97 -36.65 1.90
N ASN A 703 -5.89 -37.42 2.48
CA ASN A 703 -6.69 -38.41 1.76
C ASN A 703 -8.15 -37.98 1.78
N TYR A 704 -8.63 -37.46 0.64
CA TYR A 704 -10.03 -37.12 0.43
C TYR A 704 -10.78 -38.18 -0.39
N SER A 705 -10.18 -39.36 -0.55
CA SER A 705 -10.91 -40.53 -1.05
C SER A 705 -11.85 -41.07 0.04
N PRO A 706 -13.03 -41.60 -0.34
CA PRO A 706 -13.91 -42.31 0.60
C PRO A 706 -13.30 -43.62 1.13
N ASP A 707 -12.21 -44.09 0.52
CA ASP A 707 -11.51 -45.31 0.91
C ASP A 707 -10.23 -45.00 1.71
N PRO A 708 -9.87 -45.83 2.73
CA PRO A 708 -8.58 -45.73 3.40
C PRO A 708 -7.44 -46.06 2.44
N VAL A 709 -6.34 -45.32 2.55
CA VAL A 709 -5.22 -45.36 1.62
C VAL A 709 -3.93 -45.69 2.37
N THR A 710 -3.28 -46.78 1.98
CA THR A 710 -1.91 -47.09 2.42
C THR A 710 -0.93 -46.40 1.49
N SER A 711 -0.21 -45.42 2.00
CA SER A 711 0.74 -44.62 1.23
C SER A 711 2.18 -44.87 1.68
N ALA A 712 3.07 -45.07 0.71
CA ALA A 712 4.50 -45.10 0.94
C ALA A 712 5.07 -43.69 0.72
N VAL A 713 5.54 -43.06 1.79
CA VAL A 713 6.17 -41.74 1.74
C VAL A 713 7.68 -41.90 1.67
N CYS A 714 8.28 -41.39 0.60
CA CYS A 714 9.70 -41.39 0.35
C CYS A 714 10.27 -39.98 0.57
N SER A 715 11.30 -39.88 1.40
CA SER A 715 12.10 -38.66 1.56
C SER A 715 13.53 -38.88 1.08
N SER A 716 14.12 -37.86 0.45
CA SER A 716 15.53 -37.86 0.05
C SER A 716 16.48 -37.54 1.23
N ALA A 717 15.97 -37.47 2.47
CA ALA A 717 16.65 -36.87 3.61
C ALA A 717 17.68 -37.78 4.30
N SER A 718 17.80 -39.06 3.93
CA SER A 718 18.74 -40.01 4.56
C SER A 718 20.00 -40.23 3.72
N LYS A 719 21.17 -40.22 4.38
CA LYS A 719 22.45 -40.60 3.77
C LYS A 719 22.57 -42.10 3.47
N ARG A 720 21.67 -42.93 4.00
CA ARG A 720 21.69 -44.40 3.85
C ARG A 720 20.79 -44.92 2.72
N GLY A 721 20.15 -44.04 1.94
CA GLY A 721 19.21 -44.40 0.89
C GLY A 721 17.91 -43.59 0.96
N LYS A 722 16.95 -43.88 0.08
CA LYS A 722 15.60 -43.30 0.17
C LYS A 722 14.97 -43.78 1.48
N TYR A 723 14.62 -42.87 2.38
CA TYR A 723 13.90 -43.24 3.59
C TYR A 723 12.42 -43.35 3.24
N ARG A 724 11.90 -44.57 3.28
CA ARG A 724 10.51 -44.92 2.97
C ARG A 724 9.77 -45.27 4.25
N GLN A 725 8.60 -44.68 4.43
CA GLN A 725 7.71 -45.01 5.54
C GLN A 725 6.32 -45.30 4.97
N GLU A 726 5.77 -46.47 5.31
CA GLU A 726 4.38 -46.79 5.01
C GLU A 726 3.46 -46.19 6.08
N VAL A 727 2.45 -45.46 5.64
CA VAL A 727 1.51 -44.75 6.47
C VAL A 727 0.10 -45.02 5.95
N ASN A 728 -0.73 -45.59 6.80
CA ASN A 728 -2.15 -45.73 6.54
C ASN A 728 -2.88 -44.42 6.88
N VAL A 729 -3.61 -43.88 5.91
CA VAL A 729 -4.42 -42.66 6.04
C VAL A 729 -5.88 -43.07 5.90
N GLY A 730 -6.69 -42.76 6.92
CA GLY A 730 -8.12 -43.07 6.91
C GLY A 730 -8.89 -42.30 5.82
N PRO A 731 -10.13 -42.68 5.53
CA PRO A 731 -10.96 -41.99 4.55
C PRO A 731 -11.31 -40.57 5.03
N GLU A 732 -11.24 -39.59 4.14
CA GLU A 732 -11.50 -38.16 4.45
C GLU A 732 -10.69 -37.63 5.66
N THR A 733 -9.49 -38.17 5.89
CA THR A 733 -8.63 -37.77 7.01
C THR A 733 -7.26 -37.28 6.56
N THR A 734 -6.61 -36.56 7.47
CA THR A 734 -5.22 -36.09 7.29
C THR A 734 -4.27 -36.79 8.24
N ARG A 735 -3.06 -37.09 7.78
CA ARG A 735 -2.01 -37.69 8.61
C ARG A 735 -0.71 -36.89 8.50
N SER A 736 -0.19 -36.44 9.64
CA SER A 736 1.10 -35.75 9.71
C SER A 736 2.25 -36.74 9.82
N VAL A 737 3.25 -36.61 8.95
CA VAL A 737 4.51 -37.36 8.97
C VAL A 737 5.65 -36.38 9.30
N PRO A 738 6.24 -36.46 10.52
CA PRO A 738 7.31 -35.59 10.92
C PRO A 738 8.66 -36.06 10.35
N TYR A 739 9.42 -35.14 9.76
CA TYR A 739 10.78 -35.33 9.28
C TYR A 739 11.73 -34.45 10.06
N ILE A 740 12.66 -35.10 10.77
CA ILE A 740 13.75 -34.40 11.46
C ILE A 740 14.88 -34.19 10.46
N ILE A 741 15.22 -32.92 10.18
CA ILE A 741 16.34 -32.58 9.30
C ILE A 741 17.34 -31.67 10.01
N ILE A 742 18.61 -31.81 9.63
CA ILE A 742 19.70 -30.96 10.09
C ILE A 742 20.39 -30.38 8.85
N PRO A 743 20.21 -29.08 8.56
CA PRO A 743 20.78 -28.48 7.37
C PRO A 743 22.29 -28.26 7.57
N MET A 744 23.09 -28.85 6.68
CA MET A 744 24.56 -28.88 6.83
C MET A 744 25.29 -27.89 5.93
N LYS A 745 24.63 -27.35 4.90
CA LYS A 745 25.18 -26.41 3.91
C LYS A 745 24.34 -25.14 3.90
N GLN A 746 24.96 -24.00 3.61
CA GLN A 746 24.28 -22.71 3.46
C GLN A 746 23.68 -22.60 2.06
N GLY A 747 22.55 -21.90 1.94
CA GLY A 747 21.94 -21.56 0.67
C GLY A 747 20.47 -21.95 0.62
N GLN A 748 19.91 -21.94 -0.58
CA GLN A 748 18.58 -22.51 -0.82
C GLN A 748 18.73 -23.97 -1.20
N HIS A 749 18.08 -24.85 -0.43
CA HIS A 749 18.15 -26.28 -0.64
C HIS A 749 16.75 -26.84 -0.91
N PRO A 750 16.57 -27.63 -1.99
CA PRO A 750 15.28 -28.24 -2.27
C PRO A 750 14.97 -29.34 -1.27
N ILE A 751 13.81 -29.26 -0.63
CA ILE A 751 13.23 -30.33 0.16
C ILE A 751 12.11 -30.95 -0.66
N GLU A 752 12.27 -32.24 -0.98
CA GLU A 752 11.34 -33.00 -1.79
C GLU A 752 10.78 -34.18 -1.00
N VAL A 753 9.47 -34.32 -1.03
CA VAL A 753 8.72 -35.44 -0.43
C VAL A 753 7.80 -36.00 -1.50
N LYS A 754 7.82 -37.31 -1.68
CA LYS A 754 6.95 -38.04 -2.61
C LYS A 754 6.14 -39.08 -1.85
N ALA A 755 4.90 -39.28 -2.25
CA ALA A 755 4.01 -40.29 -1.68
C ALA A 755 3.31 -41.02 -2.82
N VAL A 756 3.29 -42.34 -2.73
CA VAL A 756 2.64 -43.24 -3.70
C VAL A 756 1.67 -44.13 -2.93
N VAL A 757 0.45 -44.25 -3.43
CA VAL A 757 -0.57 -45.12 -2.86
C VAL A 757 -0.38 -46.56 -3.37
N LYS A 758 -0.47 -47.54 -2.47
CA LYS A 758 -0.40 -48.97 -2.82
C LYS A 758 -1.59 -49.35 -3.72
N ASP A 759 -1.34 -50.12 -4.78
CA ASP A 759 -2.36 -50.65 -5.70
C ASP A 759 -3.26 -49.58 -6.38
N SER A 760 -2.78 -48.34 -6.50
CA SER A 760 -3.51 -47.23 -7.13
C SER A 760 -2.60 -46.36 -8.00
N ALA A 761 -3.17 -45.64 -8.96
CA ALA A 761 -2.47 -44.61 -9.74
C ALA A 761 -2.27 -43.30 -8.95
N LEU A 762 -2.83 -43.18 -7.75
CA LEU A 762 -2.73 -41.99 -6.92
C LEU A 762 -1.29 -41.80 -6.39
N SER A 763 -0.68 -40.70 -6.77
CA SER A 763 0.64 -40.29 -6.30
C SER A 763 0.75 -38.78 -6.25
N ASP A 764 1.58 -38.26 -5.34
CA ASP A 764 1.91 -36.85 -5.30
C ASP A 764 3.37 -36.63 -4.90
N GLY A 765 3.94 -35.53 -5.36
CA GLY A 765 5.27 -35.09 -4.99
C GLY A 765 5.25 -33.58 -4.79
N ILE A 766 5.96 -33.11 -3.79
CA ILE A 766 6.09 -31.68 -3.51
C ILE A 766 7.54 -31.32 -3.27
N ARG A 767 8.01 -30.25 -3.90
CA ARG A 767 9.37 -29.73 -3.76
C ARG A 767 9.34 -28.24 -3.44
N LYS A 768 9.79 -27.87 -2.25
CA LYS A 768 9.91 -26.47 -1.79
C LYS A 768 11.36 -26.15 -1.44
N MET A 769 11.76 -24.88 -1.55
CA MET A 769 13.12 -24.44 -1.21
C MET A 769 13.21 -24.06 0.26
N LEU A 770 14.11 -24.69 1.02
CA LEU A 770 14.46 -24.32 2.38
C LEU A 770 15.66 -23.37 2.36
N ARG A 771 15.51 -22.19 2.98
CA ARG A 771 16.59 -21.21 3.14
C ARG A 771 17.43 -21.52 4.38
N VAL A 772 18.69 -21.86 4.20
CA VAL A 772 19.63 -22.16 5.29
C VAL A 772 20.62 -21.01 5.50
N VAL A 773 20.67 -20.50 6.74
CA VAL A 773 21.51 -19.38 7.18
C VAL A 773 22.54 -19.82 8.24
N PHE A 774 23.60 -19.05 8.46
CA PHE A 774 24.56 -19.32 9.54
C PHE A 774 24.11 -18.68 10.86
N LEU A 775 24.45 -19.33 11.98
CA LEU A 775 24.13 -18.84 13.33
C LEU A 775 24.89 -17.55 13.68
N HIS A 776 25.96 -17.22 12.93
CA HIS A 776 26.74 -16.00 13.08
C HIS A 776 27.27 -15.52 11.73
N ASN A 777 26.87 -14.33 11.28
CA ASN A 777 27.35 -13.67 10.06
C ASN A 777 28.76 -13.03 10.21
N LEU A 778 29.62 -13.56 11.08
CA LEU A 778 30.98 -13.01 11.26
C LEU A 778 31.95 -13.67 10.26
N LYS A 779 31.95 -13.16 9.02
CA LYS A 779 33.10 -13.29 8.12
C LYS A 779 34.22 -12.40 8.67
N ILE A 780 35.22 -12.98 9.34
CA ILE A 780 36.48 -12.28 9.60
C ILE A 780 37.44 -12.70 8.50
N LEU A 781 37.61 -11.84 7.49
CA LEU A 781 38.72 -11.97 6.56
C LEU A 781 39.91 -11.17 7.08
N CYS A 782 41.03 -11.86 7.31
CA CYS A 782 42.33 -11.20 7.42
C CYS A 782 42.91 -11.12 6.02
N ILE A 783 42.98 -9.91 5.47
CA ILE A 783 43.66 -9.60 4.21
C ILE A 783 45.03 -9.03 4.59
N TYR A 784 46.08 -9.55 3.99
CA TYR A 784 47.39 -8.89 4.01
C TYR A 784 47.50 -8.10 2.71
N HIS A 785 47.45 -6.77 2.80
CA HIS A 785 47.84 -5.90 1.69
C HIS A 785 49.34 -5.64 1.78
N LEU A 786 50.09 -6.03 0.75
CA LEU A 786 51.45 -5.53 0.56
C LEU A 786 51.52 -4.86 -0.81
N LEU A 787 51.42 -3.53 -0.81
CA LEU A 787 51.94 -2.69 -1.90
C LEU A 787 53.44 -2.58 -1.64
N THR A 788 54.25 -3.22 -2.49
CA THR A 788 55.67 -2.91 -2.55
C THR A 788 55.84 -1.53 -3.15
N ASP A 789 56.45 -0.60 -2.41
CA ASP A 789 56.92 0.69 -2.93
C ASP A 789 57.80 0.43 -4.16
N LEU A 790 57.29 0.67 -5.36
CA LEU A 790 58.05 0.59 -6.60
C LEU A 790 58.69 1.94 -6.98
N LEU A 791 58.58 2.95 -6.13
CA LEU A 791 59.23 4.26 -6.30
C LEU A 791 59.58 4.88 -4.94
N MET A 792 60.65 4.38 -4.31
CA MET A 792 61.41 5.14 -3.31
C MET A 792 62.82 5.35 -3.84
N CYS A 793 63.11 6.57 -4.32
CA CYS A 793 64.42 7.15 -4.62
C CYS A 793 65.40 6.34 -5.51
N PRO A 794 66.13 6.98 -6.45
CA PRO A 794 67.23 6.34 -7.22
C PRO A 794 68.40 5.77 -6.39
N LEU A 795 68.33 5.78 -5.06
CA LEU A 795 69.45 5.50 -4.16
C LEU A 795 69.40 4.14 -3.44
N PHE A 796 68.34 3.34 -3.56
CA PHE A 796 68.24 2.04 -2.86
C PHE A 796 67.55 0.93 -3.68
N ILE A 797 67.89 0.81 -4.97
CA ILE A 797 67.60 -0.42 -5.74
C ILE A 797 68.75 -1.42 -5.45
N PRO A 798 68.51 -2.60 -4.86
CA PRO A 798 69.54 -3.64 -4.83
C PRO A 798 69.80 -4.09 -6.28
N LEU A 799 71.08 -4.20 -6.66
CA LEU A 799 71.52 -4.59 -7.99
C LEU A 799 70.73 -5.81 -8.50
N GLY A 800 69.76 -5.61 -9.40
CA GLY A 800 69.03 -6.71 -10.04
C GLY A 800 67.56 -6.49 -10.39
N GLY A 801 66.87 -5.43 -9.92
CA GLY A 801 65.51 -5.09 -10.38
C GLY A 801 64.40 -6.11 -10.07
N ILE A 802 64.64 -7.09 -9.18
CA ILE A 802 63.67 -8.12 -8.77
C ILE A 802 63.37 -7.97 -7.28
N GLN A 803 62.10 -7.73 -6.92
CA GLN A 803 61.62 -7.67 -5.52
C GLN A 803 60.84 -8.94 -5.17
N LYS A 804 61.30 -9.70 -4.18
CA LYS A 804 60.65 -10.93 -3.70
C LYS A 804 59.87 -10.68 -2.41
N VAL A 805 58.59 -11.05 -2.41
CA VAL A 805 57.70 -10.98 -1.23
C VAL A 805 57.25 -12.39 -0.86
N VAL A 806 57.49 -12.80 0.40
CA VAL A 806 57.04 -14.09 0.94
C VAL A 806 55.80 -13.87 1.79
N MET A 807 54.68 -14.55 1.46
CA MET A 807 53.41 -14.39 2.16
C MET A 807 53.06 -15.62 3.02
N ASN A 808 52.84 -15.40 4.32
CA ASN A 808 52.38 -16.42 5.27
C ASN A 808 50.95 -16.08 5.75
N SER A 809 50.07 -17.07 5.89
CA SER A 809 48.67 -16.82 6.29
C SER A 809 48.51 -16.32 7.73
N GLY A 810 49.45 -16.62 8.64
CA GLY A 810 49.46 -16.14 10.02
C GLY A 810 48.30 -16.62 10.91
N ILE A 811 47.38 -17.46 10.42
CA ILE A 811 46.21 -17.91 11.18
C ILE A 811 46.58 -19.11 12.06
N SER A 812 46.42 -18.97 13.38
CA SER A 812 46.61 -20.08 14.32
C SER A 812 45.60 -21.19 14.08
N ARG A 813 46.06 -22.45 13.94
CA ARG A 813 45.20 -23.63 13.76
C ARG A 813 44.15 -23.80 14.87
N LYS A 814 44.40 -23.26 16.06
CA LYS A 814 43.49 -23.34 17.22
C LYS A 814 42.23 -22.46 17.08
N LEU A 815 42.29 -21.42 16.23
CA LEU A 815 41.21 -20.45 16.05
C LEU A 815 40.29 -20.81 14.87
N MET A 816 40.55 -21.88 14.11
CA MET A 816 39.76 -22.22 12.93
C MET A 816 38.59 -23.16 13.24
N ALA A 817 37.42 -22.89 12.66
CA ALA A 817 36.27 -23.79 12.73
C ALA A 817 36.56 -25.11 11.98
N PRO A 818 36.38 -26.28 12.62
CA PRO A 818 36.65 -27.58 12.00
C PRO A 818 35.81 -27.77 10.72
N LYS A 819 36.41 -28.37 9.67
CA LYS A 819 35.76 -28.76 8.40
C LYS A 819 35.18 -27.61 7.57
N THR A 820 35.78 -26.42 7.62
CA THR A 820 35.44 -25.31 6.73
C THR A 820 36.34 -25.30 5.47
N PRO A 821 35.79 -25.03 4.28
CA PRO A 821 36.59 -24.90 3.07
C PRO A 821 37.54 -23.70 3.19
N ARG A 822 38.79 -23.88 2.74
CA ARG A 822 39.86 -22.90 2.79
C ARG A 822 40.00 -22.29 1.41
N ASN A 823 39.57 -21.04 1.25
CA ASN A 823 39.74 -20.33 -0.01
C ASN A 823 40.71 -19.17 0.21
N THR A 824 41.85 -19.22 -0.48
CA THR A 824 42.77 -18.09 -0.60
C THR A 824 42.66 -17.59 -2.02
N GLU A 825 42.19 -16.36 -2.16
CA GLU A 825 42.05 -15.68 -3.44
C GLU A 825 43.21 -14.71 -3.59
N ILE A 826 43.95 -14.83 -4.68
CA ILE A 826 45.06 -13.94 -5.03
C ILE A 826 44.63 -13.19 -6.29
N SER A 827 44.39 -11.89 -6.15
CA SER A 827 44.04 -11.00 -7.25
C SER A 827 45.23 -10.08 -7.55
N VAL A 828 45.79 -10.25 -8.75
CA VAL A 828 46.83 -9.36 -9.30
C VAL A 828 46.15 -8.48 -10.34
N THR A 829 46.14 -7.18 -10.10
CA THR A 829 45.55 -6.20 -11.02
C THR A 829 46.64 -5.47 -11.78
N GLY A 830 46.67 -5.71 -13.09
CA GLY A 830 47.55 -5.08 -14.06
C GLY A 830 46.74 -4.66 -15.28
N ARG A 831 46.94 -3.42 -15.75
CA ARG A 831 46.17 -2.83 -16.85
C ARG A 831 46.44 -3.59 -18.15
N GLU A 832 45.43 -3.82 -18.96
CA GLU A 832 45.57 -3.95 -20.42
C GLU A 832 44.24 -3.59 -21.10
N HIS A 833 44.32 -2.67 -22.07
CA HIS A 833 43.35 -2.25 -23.08
C HIS A 833 41.85 -2.61 -22.89
N VAL A 834 40.99 -1.61 -22.63
CA VAL A 834 40.10 -0.91 -23.60
C VAL A 834 39.31 0.20 -22.87
N SER A 835 39.16 1.33 -23.56
CA SER A 835 38.45 2.58 -23.22
C SER A 835 39.19 3.53 -22.26
N ALA A 836 39.80 4.53 -22.89
CA ALA A 836 40.26 5.74 -22.22
C ALA A 836 39.04 6.48 -21.66
N LEU A 837 38.75 6.27 -20.37
CA LEU A 837 38.19 7.24 -19.41
C LEU A 837 37.79 6.49 -18.12
N VAL A 838 38.78 6.34 -17.25
CA VAL A 838 38.66 6.15 -15.79
C VAL A 838 38.44 4.71 -15.28
N GLU A 839 39.54 4.04 -14.92
CA GLU A 839 39.48 2.95 -13.94
C GLU A 839 40.38 3.29 -12.74
N ASN A 840 39.76 3.89 -11.73
CA ASN A 840 40.34 4.25 -10.43
C ASN A 840 40.63 3.02 -9.56
N ALA A 841 41.48 3.19 -8.54
CA ALA A 841 41.99 2.16 -7.63
C ALA A 841 40.94 1.27 -6.89
N ILE A 842 39.64 1.54 -7.02
CA ILE A 842 38.56 0.67 -6.53
C ILE A 842 37.76 0.15 -7.73
N SER A 843 37.75 -1.17 -7.90
CA SER A 843 37.05 -1.85 -9.00
C SER A 843 35.52 -1.67 -8.96
N GLY A 844 34.92 -1.38 -10.11
CA GLY A 844 33.47 -1.32 -10.28
C GLY A 844 32.72 -2.58 -9.83
N GLN A 845 33.30 -3.78 -9.97
CA GLN A 845 32.68 -5.02 -9.47
C GLN A 845 32.49 -5.03 -7.95
N SER A 846 33.39 -4.38 -7.20
CA SER A 846 33.25 -4.20 -5.75
C SER A 846 32.17 -3.17 -5.40
N MET A 847 31.83 -2.24 -6.30
CA MET A 847 30.69 -1.34 -6.13
C MET A 847 29.36 -2.05 -6.41
N GLY A 848 29.37 -2.99 -7.36
CA GLY A 848 28.20 -3.79 -7.70
C GLY A 848 27.66 -4.66 -6.57
N THR A 849 28.45 -4.94 -5.52
CA THR A 849 28.02 -5.69 -4.31
C THR A 849 27.28 -4.81 -3.29
N LEU A 850 27.44 -3.48 -3.39
CA LEU A 850 26.78 -2.48 -2.54
C LEU A 850 25.36 -2.15 -3.05
N ILE A 851 25.04 -2.51 -4.30
CA ILE A 851 23.70 -2.40 -4.88
C ILE A 851 22.83 -3.49 -4.25
N GLN A 852 22.17 -3.13 -3.14
CA GLN A 852 21.25 -4.01 -2.42
C GLN A 852 19.94 -3.28 -2.17
N GLN A 853 18.85 -4.04 -2.12
CA GLN A 853 17.54 -3.48 -1.84
C GLN A 853 17.46 -3.01 -0.37
N PRO A 854 17.11 -1.74 -0.11
CA PRO A 854 16.96 -1.23 1.25
C PRO A 854 15.69 -1.74 1.94
N GLY A 855 15.74 -1.87 3.27
CA GLY A 855 14.61 -2.27 4.10
C GLY A 855 14.89 -2.14 5.59
N GLY A 856 13.93 -2.57 6.42
CA GLY A 856 14.01 -2.47 7.88
C GLY A 856 13.38 -1.18 8.41
N CYS A 857 13.74 -0.79 9.64
CA CYS A 857 13.28 0.44 10.29
C CYS A 857 13.93 1.70 9.67
N GLY A 858 13.52 2.91 10.08
CA GLY A 858 13.99 4.16 9.48
C GLY A 858 15.51 4.34 9.45
N GLU A 859 16.24 3.74 10.40
CA GLU A 859 17.71 3.72 10.41
C GLU A 859 18.27 2.68 9.43
N GLN A 860 17.80 1.43 9.50
CA GLN A 860 18.25 0.32 8.65
C GLN A 860 17.96 0.56 7.16
N ASN A 861 16.82 1.19 6.86
CA ASN A 861 16.45 1.55 5.52
C ASN A 861 17.42 2.59 4.95
N MET A 862 17.84 3.57 5.75
CA MET A 862 18.87 4.54 5.35
C MET A 862 20.26 3.91 5.18
N ILE A 863 20.64 2.93 6.03
CA ILE A 863 21.85 2.13 5.82
C ILE A 863 21.82 1.47 4.44
N GLY A 864 20.73 0.77 4.15
CA GLY A 864 20.56 0.05 2.89
C GLY A 864 20.49 0.98 1.69
N MET A 865 19.86 2.15 1.81
CA MET A 865 19.65 3.10 0.71
C MET A 865 20.92 3.87 0.37
N THR A 866 21.75 4.19 1.35
CA THR A 866 22.95 5.00 1.12
C THR A 866 24.01 4.25 0.30
N LEU A 867 24.06 2.92 0.44
CA LEU A 867 24.99 2.06 -0.32
C LEU A 867 24.80 2.17 -1.85
N PRO A 868 23.60 1.94 -2.44
CA PRO A 868 23.38 2.11 -3.87
C PRO A 868 23.51 3.56 -4.34
N VAL A 869 23.13 4.56 -3.52
CA VAL A 869 23.33 6.00 -3.87
C VAL A 869 24.81 6.29 -4.14
N ILE A 870 25.70 5.83 -3.25
CA ILE A 870 27.14 6.08 -3.39
C ILE A 870 27.75 5.20 -4.47
N ALA A 871 27.35 3.94 -4.57
CA ALA A 871 27.81 3.07 -5.65
C ALA A 871 27.49 3.70 -7.01
N VAL A 872 26.27 4.20 -7.21
CA VAL A 872 25.87 4.90 -8.43
C VAL A 872 26.67 6.19 -8.61
N THR A 873 26.80 7.02 -7.56
CA THR A 873 27.54 8.29 -7.64
C THR A 873 29.01 8.06 -8.01
N TYR A 874 29.65 7.04 -7.42
CA TYR A 874 31.02 6.65 -7.75
C TYR A 874 31.08 6.15 -9.19
N LEU A 875 30.26 5.17 -9.57
CA LEU A 875 30.29 4.57 -10.91
C LEU A 875 29.97 5.59 -12.02
N ASP A 876 29.06 6.55 -11.76
CA ASP A 876 28.75 7.66 -12.68
C ASP A 876 29.93 8.64 -12.79
N LYS A 877 30.55 9.07 -11.68
CA LYS A 877 31.71 9.99 -11.71
C LYS A 877 32.96 9.37 -12.32
N THR A 878 33.09 8.06 -12.21
CA THR A 878 34.27 7.30 -12.63
C THR A 878 34.04 6.49 -13.90
N ASN A 879 32.86 6.58 -14.53
CA ASN A 879 32.49 5.87 -15.76
C ASN A 879 32.72 4.33 -15.77
N GLN A 880 32.58 3.65 -14.62
CA GLN A 880 32.89 2.22 -14.47
C GLN A 880 31.70 1.25 -14.63
N TRP A 881 30.63 1.64 -15.33
CA TRP A 881 29.44 0.80 -15.45
C TRP A 881 29.62 -0.47 -16.29
N GLU A 882 30.58 -0.47 -17.22
CA GLU A 882 30.85 -1.64 -18.08
C GLU A 882 31.30 -2.86 -17.27
N ALA A 883 32.08 -2.65 -16.20
CA ALA A 883 32.55 -3.71 -15.31
C ALA A 883 31.42 -4.41 -14.52
N VAL A 884 30.29 -3.72 -14.31
CA VAL A 884 29.17 -4.16 -13.47
C VAL A 884 27.98 -4.66 -14.31
N GLY A 885 27.87 -4.16 -15.54
CA GLY A 885 26.78 -4.42 -16.47
C GLY A 885 25.78 -3.25 -16.48
N PRO A 886 25.41 -2.71 -17.66
CA PRO A 886 24.56 -1.52 -17.77
C PRO A 886 23.15 -1.71 -17.20
N GLN A 887 22.64 -2.94 -17.18
CA GLN A 887 21.33 -3.28 -16.62
C GLN A 887 21.26 -3.03 -15.11
N LYS A 888 22.38 -3.16 -14.38
CA LYS A 888 22.44 -2.93 -12.93
C LYS A 888 22.26 -1.47 -12.53
N ARG A 889 22.48 -0.52 -13.44
CA ARG A 889 22.19 0.89 -13.17
C ARG A 889 20.69 1.10 -12.94
N GLY A 890 19.85 0.45 -13.73
CA GLY A 890 18.38 0.47 -13.55
C GLY A 890 17.97 -0.12 -12.20
N GLU A 891 18.49 -1.31 -11.86
CA GLU A 891 18.25 -1.96 -10.57
C GLU A 891 18.67 -1.06 -9.38
N ALA A 892 19.82 -0.38 -9.48
CA ALA A 892 20.29 0.53 -8.45
C ALA A 892 19.35 1.73 -8.26
N LEU A 893 18.88 2.33 -9.36
CA LEU A 893 17.91 3.43 -9.30
C LEU A 893 16.57 2.99 -8.70
N ASP A 894 16.09 1.80 -9.05
CA ASP A 894 14.87 1.23 -8.45
C ASP A 894 15.03 0.94 -6.96
N ASN A 895 16.21 0.47 -6.53
CA ASN A 895 16.54 0.28 -5.12
C ASN A 895 16.58 1.62 -4.36
N ILE A 896 17.16 2.68 -4.95
CA ILE A 896 17.16 4.04 -4.37
C ILE A 896 15.73 4.56 -4.24
N LYS A 897 14.90 4.41 -5.28
CA LYS A 897 13.48 4.80 -5.27
C LYS A 897 12.70 4.03 -4.19
N THR A 898 12.95 2.74 -4.04
CA THR A 898 12.34 1.90 -3.00
C THR A 898 12.75 2.37 -1.61
N GLY A 899 14.04 2.68 -1.40
CA GLY A 899 14.56 3.21 -0.14
C GLY A 899 13.93 4.54 0.23
N TYR A 900 13.82 5.45 -0.73
CA TYR A 900 13.15 6.74 -0.56
C TYR A 900 11.69 6.56 -0.10
N VAL A 901 10.90 5.76 -0.82
CA VAL A 901 9.48 5.51 -0.47
C VAL A 901 9.34 4.84 0.90
N ASN A 902 10.22 3.90 1.24
CA ASN A 902 10.22 3.27 2.55
C ASN A 902 10.54 4.26 3.67
N GLN A 903 11.45 5.20 3.44
CA GLN A 903 11.86 6.18 4.45
C GLN A 903 10.73 7.16 4.78
N LEU A 904 9.87 7.49 3.81
CA LEU A 904 8.71 8.37 4.04
C LEU A 904 7.73 7.82 5.08
N LYS A 905 7.70 6.50 5.31
CA LYS A 905 6.88 5.86 6.35
C LYS A 905 7.30 6.27 7.78
N TYR A 906 8.52 6.79 7.92
CA TYR A 906 9.12 7.19 9.19
C TYR A 906 9.23 8.72 9.33
N ARG A 907 8.68 9.47 8.38
CA ARG A 907 8.56 10.93 8.43
C ARG A 907 7.39 11.32 9.33
N LYS A 908 7.55 12.39 10.09
CA LYS A 908 6.49 13.02 10.89
C LYS A 908 5.94 14.29 10.24
N ASP A 909 4.85 14.80 10.81
CA ASP A 909 4.15 15.98 10.29
C ASP A 909 5.00 17.26 10.36
N ASP A 910 5.94 17.34 11.30
CA ASP A 910 6.90 18.43 11.45
C ASP A 910 8.10 18.37 10.48
N GLY A 911 8.13 17.36 9.59
CA GLY A 911 9.22 17.13 8.64
C GLY A 911 10.40 16.33 9.18
N SER A 912 10.38 15.96 10.47
CA SER A 912 11.45 15.17 11.09
C SER A 912 11.33 13.68 10.78
N PHE A 913 12.43 12.94 10.98
CA PHE A 913 12.48 11.49 10.82
C PHE A 913 12.77 10.79 12.15
N ALA A 914 12.14 9.64 12.34
CA ALA A 914 12.34 8.78 13.51
C ALA A 914 12.71 7.36 13.09
N GLN A 915 13.18 6.55 14.04
CA GLN A 915 13.46 5.13 13.79
C GLN A 915 12.16 4.35 13.48
N TRP A 916 11.09 4.67 14.21
CA TRP A 916 9.76 4.12 14.04
C TRP A 916 8.73 5.24 14.09
N ALA A 917 7.57 5.04 13.46
CA ALA A 917 6.52 6.05 13.38
C ALA A 917 6.01 6.56 14.74
N HIS A 918 6.12 5.75 15.80
CA HIS A 918 5.64 6.07 17.16
C HIS A 918 6.75 6.46 18.14
N HIS A 919 8.00 6.59 17.69
CA HIS A 919 9.12 7.02 18.51
C HIS A 919 9.39 8.52 18.35
N ASP A 920 10.12 9.10 19.32
CA ASP A 920 10.59 10.48 19.22
C ASP A 920 11.56 10.67 18.05
N SER A 921 11.56 11.89 17.50
CA SER A 921 12.37 12.21 16.33
C SER A 921 13.84 12.37 16.69
N SER A 922 14.73 12.03 15.77
CA SER A 922 16.17 12.21 15.95
C SER A 922 16.69 13.34 15.08
N THR A 923 17.43 14.27 15.67
CA THR A 923 18.07 15.39 14.97
C THR A 923 19.10 14.85 13.98
N TRP A 924 19.91 13.88 14.42
CA TRP A 924 20.97 13.25 13.64
C TRP A 924 20.39 12.45 12.48
N LEU A 925 19.37 11.62 12.72
CA LEU A 925 18.72 10.86 11.65
C LEU A 925 18.09 11.80 10.62
N THR A 926 17.44 12.86 11.07
CA THR A 926 16.83 13.87 10.17
C THR A 926 17.88 14.56 9.31
N ALA A 927 19.00 14.98 9.90
CA ALA A 927 20.13 15.54 9.15
C ALA A 927 20.73 14.55 8.14
N TYR A 928 20.88 13.28 8.54
CA TYR A 928 21.40 12.25 7.66
C TYR A 928 20.46 11.96 6.48
N VAL A 929 19.15 11.87 6.74
CA VAL A 929 18.13 11.71 5.69
C VAL A 929 18.16 12.90 4.73
N ALA A 930 18.22 14.13 5.23
CA ALA A 930 18.30 15.33 4.38
C ALA A 930 19.55 15.31 3.49
N LYS A 931 20.72 14.95 4.03
CA LYS A 931 21.96 14.80 3.27
C LYS A 931 21.82 13.76 2.16
N VAL A 932 21.38 12.54 2.48
CA VAL A 932 21.29 11.44 1.52
C VAL A 932 20.21 11.71 0.46
N PHE A 933 19.10 12.35 0.83
CA PHE A 933 18.06 12.73 -0.13
C PHE A 933 18.53 13.83 -1.07
N ALA A 934 19.30 14.81 -0.59
CA ALA A 934 19.92 15.82 -1.45
C ALA A 934 20.89 15.18 -2.46
N MET A 935 21.71 14.23 -2.02
CA MET A 935 22.58 13.46 -2.92
C MET A 935 21.78 12.61 -3.93
N ALA A 936 20.73 11.94 -3.47
CA ALA A 936 19.89 11.08 -4.30
C ALA A 936 19.03 11.86 -5.31
N ASN A 937 18.74 13.14 -5.07
CA ASN A 937 17.97 13.99 -5.97
C ASN A 937 18.62 14.14 -7.36
N ASN A 938 19.95 14.03 -7.44
CA ASN A 938 20.68 14.03 -8.71
C ASN A 938 20.53 12.71 -9.49
N LEU A 939 19.98 11.66 -8.87
CA LEU A 939 19.86 10.30 -9.43
C LEU A 939 18.40 9.90 -9.69
N VAL A 940 17.51 10.21 -8.74
CA VAL A 940 16.08 9.88 -8.76
C VAL A 940 15.30 11.14 -8.39
N ALA A 941 14.12 11.35 -8.99
CA ALA A 941 13.26 12.48 -8.66
C ALA A 941 12.78 12.40 -7.20
N VAL A 942 13.36 13.25 -6.34
CA VAL A 942 12.97 13.46 -4.94
C VAL A 942 12.18 14.77 -4.86
N GLN A 943 11.13 14.83 -4.05
CA GLN A 943 10.36 16.07 -3.88
C GLN A 943 11.16 17.07 -3.03
N PRO A 944 11.50 18.27 -3.54
CA PRO A 944 12.33 19.24 -2.80
C PRO A 944 11.70 19.67 -1.48
N ASP A 945 10.36 19.83 -1.45
CA ASP A 945 9.62 20.26 -0.25
C ASP A 945 9.88 19.35 0.96
N LEU A 946 10.02 18.04 0.74
CA LEU A 946 10.28 17.08 1.81
C LEU A 946 11.67 17.25 2.43
N ILE A 947 12.67 17.58 1.61
CA ILE A 947 14.03 17.88 2.09
C ILE A 947 14.00 19.20 2.86
N CYS A 948 13.31 20.20 2.32
CA CYS A 948 13.27 21.53 2.94
C CYS A 948 12.50 21.54 4.26
N ASP A 949 11.48 20.71 4.43
CA ASP A 949 10.81 20.54 5.73
C ASP A 949 11.72 19.89 6.78
N ALA A 950 12.52 18.89 6.39
CA ALA A 950 13.53 18.32 7.29
C ALA A 950 14.58 19.38 7.69
N VAL A 951 15.00 20.24 6.76
CA VAL A 951 15.92 21.35 7.04
C VAL A 951 15.27 22.41 7.95
N LYS A 952 13.99 22.75 7.76
CA LYS A 952 13.24 23.63 8.68
C LYS A 952 13.22 23.07 10.11
N PHE A 953 13.00 21.76 10.25
CA PHE A 953 13.07 21.09 11.55
C PHE A 953 14.46 21.26 12.19
N LEU A 954 15.54 21.04 11.42
CA LEU A 954 16.91 21.23 11.92
C LEU A 954 17.14 22.68 12.38
N ILE A 955 16.75 23.67 11.60
CA ILE A 955 16.90 25.09 11.97
C ILE A 955 16.19 25.40 13.30
N ASN A 956 15.01 24.82 13.52
CA ASN A 956 14.27 24.97 14.77
C ASN A 956 14.91 24.22 15.95
N ALA A 957 15.70 23.18 15.68
CA ALA A 957 16.46 22.43 16.68
C ALA A 957 17.83 23.06 17.02
N GLN A 958 18.27 24.10 16.29
CA GLN A 958 19.50 24.83 16.54
C GLN A 958 19.37 25.75 17.76
N GLN A 959 20.35 25.74 18.66
CA GLN A 959 20.42 26.67 19.79
C GLN A 959 20.87 28.08 19.38
N ASP A 960 20.68 29.05 20.26
CA ASP A 960 21.03 30.46 20.01
C ASP A 960 22.52 30.67 19.72
N ASP A 961 23.38 29.84 20.33
CA ASP A 961 24.83 29.87 20.13
C ASP A 961 25.30 29.18 18.84
N GLY A 962 24.37 28.63 18.05
CA GLY A 962 24.63 27.91 16.80
C GLY A 962 24.79 26.39 16.95
N MET A 963 24.77 25.86 18.18
CA MET A 963 24.99 24.44 18.48
C MET A 963 23.76 23.58 18.15
N PHE A 964 23.98 22.36 17.64
CA PHE A 964 22.95 21.34 17.51
C PHE A 964 23.10 20.26 18.59
N ARG A 965 21.96 19.84 19.18
CA ARG A 965 21.90 18.74 20.14
C ARG A 965 20.99 17.62 19.64
N GLU A 966 21.38 16.38 19.94
CA GLU A 966 20.55 15.23 19.70
C GLU A 966 19.42 15.13 20.74
N VAL A 967 18.18 15.06 20.28
CA VAL A 967 16.98 14.92 21.12
C VAL A 967 16.48 13.47 21.17
N GLY A 968 16.73 12.69 20.10
CA GLY A 968 16.24 11.32 19.96
C GLY A 968 17.27 10.26 20.32
N VAL A 969 16.81 9.00 20.34
CA VAL A 969 17.69 7.83 20.43
C VAL A 969 18.05 7.39 19.02
N VAL A 970 19.34 7.07 18.81
CA VAL A 970 19.82 6.44 17.59
C VAL A 970 20.40 5.10 18.01
N ILE A 971 19.84 4.01 17.49
CA ILE A 971 20.15 2.64 17.94
C ILE A 971 21.31 2.07 17.12
N HIS A 972 21.31 2.30 15.82
CA HIS A 972 22.41 1.92 14.92
C HIS A 972 23.57 2.92 15.03
N GLY A 973 24.33 2.83 16.13
CA GLY A 973 25.48 3.69 16.41
C GLY A 973 26.59 3.62 15.35
N GLU A 974 26.65 2.53 14.58
CA GLU A 974 27.53 2.40 13.41
C GLU A 974 27.23 3.43 12.31
N MET A 975 26.03 3.99 12.25
CA MET A 975 25.69 5.04 11.30
C MET A 975 26.18 6.42 11.78
N THR A 976 26.24 6.62 13.10
CA THR A 976 26.60 7.90 13.70
C THR A 976 28.10 8.18 13.68
N GLY A 977 28.95 7.17 13.54
CA GLY A 977 30.40 7.34 13.69
C GLY A 977 30.77 7.78 15.11
N ASP A 978 31.83 8.59 15.26
CA ASP A 978 32.23 9.14 16.56
C ASP A 978 31.56 10.49 16.90
N VAL A 979 30.41 10.79 16.28
CA VAL A 979 29.68 12.05 16.51
C VAL A 979 29.23 12.21 17.95
N ARG A 980 28.90 11.11 18.64
CA ARG A 980 28.56 11.08 20.08
C ARG A 980 29.79 10.97 21.00
N GLY A 981 31.00 11.02 20.46
CA GLY A 981 32.25 10.87 21.19
C GLY A 981 32.63 12.10 22.03
N THR A 982 33.91 12.19 22.37
CA THR A 982 34.49 13.42 22.93
C THR A 982 34.30 14.56 21.93
N ASP A 983 33.99 15.76 22.44
CA ASP A 983 33.61 16.93 21.65
C ASP A 983 32.32 16.78 20.80
N SER A 984 31.36 15.97 21.28
CA SER A 984 30.09 15.68 20.57
C SER A 984 29.30 16.91 20.11
N GLY A 985 29.39 18.02 20.85
CA GLY A 985 28.76 19.28 20.48
C GLY A 985 29.27 19.86 19.16
N ALA A 986 30.59 19.82 18.93
CA ALA A 986 31.19 20.26 17.68
C ALA A 986 30.90 19.26 16.56
N SER A 987 31.04 17.96 16.85
CA SER A 987 30.77 16.91 15.87
C SER A 987 29.32 16.93 15.37
N MET A 988 28.34 17.02 16.27
CA MET A 988 26.91 17.05 15.92
C MET A 988 26.55 18.29 15.10
N THR A 989 27.11 19.44 15.48
CA THR A 989 26.93 20.71 14.77
C THR A 989 27.55 20.66 13.37
N ALA A 990 28.78 20.14 13.24
CA ALA A 990 29.44 19.97 11.95
C ALA A 990 28.66 19.01 11.03
N PHE A 991 28.13 17.92 11.56
CA PHE A 991 27.32 16.98 10.76
C PHE A 991 26.01 17.61 10.26
N CYS A 992 25.28 18.32 11.12
CA CYS A 992 24.07 19.04 10.71
C CYS A 992 24.39 20.15 9.70
N LEU A 993 25.51 20.85 9.87
CA LEU A 993 25.98 21.87 8.93
C LEU A 993 26.28 21.26 7.55
N ILE A 994 26.97 20.12 7.48
CA ILE A 994 27.24 19.42 6.21
C ILE A 994 25.93 19.03 5.51
N ALA A 995 24.93 18.55 6.25
CA ALA A 995 23.62 18.23 5.68
C ALA A 995 22.88 19.45 5.13
N MET A 996 22.95 20.59 5.83
CA MET A 996 22.38 21.87 5.37
C MET A 996 23.13 22.43 4.15
N GLN A 997 24.45 22.27 4.09
CA GLN A 997 25.29 22.68 2.95
C GLN A 997 24.96 21.87 1.69
N GLU A 998 24.80 20.54 1.82
CA GLU A 998 24.47 19.67 0.69
C GLU A 998 23.07 19.95 0.12
N SER A 999 22.12 20.38 0.96
CA SER A 999 20.74 20.70 0.57
C SER A 999 20.52 22.17 0.18
N ARG A 1000 21.57 23.01 0.24
CA ARG A 1000 21.50 24.47 0.02
C ARG A 1000 20.89 24.82 -1.33
N SER A 1001 21.37 24.21 -2.42
CA SER A 1001 20.90 24.47 -3.78
C SER A 1001 19.42 24.13 -4.02
N LEU A 1002 18.83 23.25 -3.19
CA LEU A 1002 17.43 22.82 -3.30
C LEU A 1002 16.49 23.68 -2.44
N CYS A 1003 16.97 24.16 -1.29
CA CYS A 1003 16.12 24.78 -0.28
C CYS A 1003 16.32 26.29 -0.10
N GLU A 1004 17.27 26.91 -0.80
CA GLU A 1004 17.54 28.35 -0.73
C GLU A 1004 16.32 29.20 -1.07
N ALA A 1005 15.54 28.81 -2.09
CA ALA A 1005 14.32 29.54 -2.49
C ALA A 1005 13.14 29.37 -1.52
N THR A 1006 13.09 28.26 -0.77
CA THR A 1006 11.94 27.89 0.07
C THR A 1006 12.16 28.28 1.54
N VAL A 1007 13.40 28.32 2.01
CA VAL A 1007 13.75 28.50 3.43
C VAL A 1007 14.61 29.74 3.64
N ASN A 1008 13.97 30.89 3.83
CA ASN A 1008 14.64 32.20 4.00
C ASN A 1008 15.64 32.29 5.16
N ARG A 1009 15.52 31.41 6.19
CA ARG A 1009 16.41 31.41 7.37
C ARG A 1009 17.61 30.47 7.25
N LEU A 1010 17.75 29.74 6.14
CA LEU A 1010 18.79 28.72 5.97
C LEU A 1010 20.20 29.31 6.07
N GLN A 1011 20.47 30.40 5.36
CA GLN A 1011 21.78 31.04 5.36
C GLN A 1011 22.19 31.51 6.77
N ALA A 1012 21.28 32.18 7.48
CA ALA A 1012 21.53 32.64 8.84
C ALA A 1012 21.80 31.49 9.83
N SER A 1013 21.15 30.35 9.65
CA SER A 1013 21.41 29.13 10.43
C SER A 1013 22.81 28.56 10.18
N ILE A 1014 23.21 28.51 8.90
CA ILE A 1014 24.55 28.09 8.45
C ILE A 1014 25.62 29.00 9.07
N ASP A 1015 25.46 30.32 8.97
CA ASP A 1015 26.43 31.29 9.47
C ASP A 1015 26.63 31.17 11.00
N ARG A 1016 25.54 30.94 11.76
CA ARG A 1016 25.62 30.69 13.21
C ARG A 1016 26.37 29.39 13.55
N ALA A 1017 26.10 28.30 12.82
CA ALA A 1017 26.80 27.04 13.02
C ALA A 1017 28.29 27.16 12.69
N VAL A 1018 28.64 27.86 11.62
CA VAL A 1018 30.03 28.17 11.23
C VAL A 1018 30.73 28.97 12.32
N ALA A 1019 30.12 30.03 12.83
CA ALA A 1019 30.69 30.86 13.89
C ALA A 1019 30.93 30.06 15.19
N TYR A 1020 30.01 29.16 15.55
CA TYR A 1020 30.18 28.24 16.67
C TYR A 1020 31.40 27.33 16.49
N LEU A 1021 31.52 26.70 15.32
CA LEU A 1021 32.59 25.76 15.00
C LEU A 1021 33.96 26.43 14.92
N GLU A 1022 34.06 27.62 14.31
CA GLU A 1022 35.31 28.41 14.27
C GLU A 1022 35.82 28.73 15.68
N ARG A 1023 34.91 29.13 16.59
CA ARG A 1023 35.25 29.44 17.98
C ARG A 1023 35.69 28.19 18.75
N ARG A 1024 35.11 27.01 18.47
CA ARG A 1024 35.41 25.76 19.18
C ARG A 1024 36.61 25.02 18.62
N LEU A 1025 36.95 25.19 17.34
CA LEU A 1025 37.99 24.44 16.63
C LEU A 1025 39.34 24.36 17.37
N PRO A 1026 39.92 25.45 17.92
CA PRO A 1026 41.21 25.39 18.61
C PRO A 1026 41.18 24.62 19.93
N ALA A 1027 40.00 24.45 20.53
CA ALA A 1027 39.81 23.76 21.80
C ALA A 1027 39.44 22.28 21.65
N LEU A 1028 39.33 21.78 20.41
CA LEU A 1028 38.98 20.39 20.14
C LEU A 1028 40.17 19.47 20.44
N THR A 1029 39.87 18.34 21.07
CA THR A 1029 40.89 17.34 21.45
C THR A 1029 40.76 16.06 20.63
N ASN A 1030 39.57 15.77 20.10
CA ASN A 1030 39.31 14.58 19.32
C ASN A 1030 39.69 14.78 17.83
N PRO A 1031 40.63 13.99 17.26
CA PRO A 1031 41.00 14.06 15.85
C PRO A 1031 39.80 13.89 14.91
N TYR A 1032 38.80 13.10 15.30
CA TYR A 1032 37.56 12.93 14.53
C TYR A 1032 36.76 14.23 14.43
N ALA A 1033 36.54 14.89 15.57
CA ALA A 1033 35.81 16.15 15.64
C ALA A 1033 36.54 17.25 14.87
N VAL A 1034 37.88 17.28 14.95
CA VAL A 1034 38.73 18.22 14.20
C VAL A 1034 38.59 18.01 12.70
N ALA A 1035 38.72 16.77 12.21
CA ALA A 1035 38.62 16.46 10.78
C ALA A 1035 37.25 16.80 10.20
N MET A 1036 36.17 16.41 10.88
CA MET A 1036 34.81 16.68 10.41
C MET A 1036 34.45 18.17 10.47
N THR A 1037 34.87 18.88 11.53
CA THR A 1037 34.71 20.34 11.63
C THR A 1037 35.49 21.06 10.54
N SER A 1038 36.73 20.63 10.28
CA SER A 1038 37.57 21.16 9.21
C SER A 1038 36.92 21.00 7.84
N TYR A 1039 36.30 19.85 7.56
CA TYR A 1039 35.55 19.64 6.32
C TYR A 1039 34.32 20.56 6.22
N ALA A 1040 33.53 20.68 7.28
CA ALA A 1040 32.35 21.56 7.29
C ALA A 1040 32.72 23.03 7.07
N LEU A 1041 33.86 23.48 7.62
CA LEU A 1041 34.42 24.82 7.40
C LEU A 1041 35.06 24.99 6.02
N ALA A 1042 35.67 23.93 5.46
CA ALA A 1042 36.22 23.94 4.11
C ALA A 1042 35.15 24.24 3.05
N ASN A 1043 33.92 23.75 3.25
CA ASN A 1043 32.78 24.04 2.36
C ASN A 1043 32.40 25.54 2.32
N GLU A 1044 32.75 26.33 3.34
CA GLU A 1044 32.58 27.80 3.35
C GLU A 1044 33.91 28.54 3.16
N ASN A 1045 34.94 27.86 2.60
CA ASN A 1045 36.30 28.40 2.37
C ASN A 1045 37.01 28.92 3.65
N LYS A 1046 36.69 28.36 4.82
CA LYS A 1046 37.20 28.75 6.14
C LYS A 1046 38.08 27.68 6.80
N LEU A 1047 38.75 26.85 5.99
CA LEU A 1047 39.60 25.76 6.49
C LEU A 1047 40.87 26.30 7.15
N ASN A 1048 41.14 25.89 8.39
CA ASN A 1048 42.44 26.08 9.03
C ASN A 1048 43.31 24.82 8.87
N LEU A 1049 44.21 24.84 7.89
CA LEU A 1049 45.05 23.69 7.55
C LEU A 1049 46.05 23.32 8.66
N GLU A 1050 46.56 24.31 9.41
CA GLU A 1050 47.54 24.09 10.47
C GLU A 1050 46.94 23.26 11.60
N ILE A 1051 45.74 23.62 12.06
CA ILE A 1051 45.05 22.86 13.12
C ILE A 1051 44.77 21.43 12.65
N LEU A 1052 44.33 21.24 11.40
CA LEU A 1052 44.09 19.90 10.87
C LEU A 1052 45.38 19.07 10.82
N LYS A 1053 46.50 19.66 10.37
CA LYS A 1053 47.80 18.97 10.27
C LYS A 1053 48.40 18.62 11.63
N ASN A 1054 48.09 19.35 12.70
CA ASN A 1054 48.57 19.02 14.05
C ASN A 1054 48.12 17.63 14.56
N PHE A 1055 47.05 17.07 13.98
CA PHE A 1055 46.50 15.76 14.37
C PHE A 1055 46.80 14.65 13.35
N VAL A 1056 47.64 14.91 12.34
CA VAL A 1056 48.03 13.91 11.33
C VAL A 1056 49.05 12.91 11.92
N SER A 1057 49.05 11.68 11.41
CA SER A 1057 50.05 10.66 11.78
C SER A 1057 51.47 11.11 11.43
N PRO A 1058 52.52 10.57 12.09
CA PRO A 1058 53.92 10.89 11.78
C PRO A 1058 54.31 10.63 10.32
N GLU A 1059 53.65 9.67 9.68
CA GLU A 1059 53.82 9.32 8.26
C GLU A 1059 53.03 10.25 7.31
N SER A 1060 52.34 11.26 7.83
CA SER A 1060 51.46 12.18 7.08
C SER A 1060 50.39 11.44 6.26
N SER A 1061 49.89 10.31 6.77
CA SER A 1061 49.06 9.36 6.01
C SER A 1061 47.61 9.25 6.50
N HIS A 1062 47.33 9.47 7.78
CA HIS A 1062 45.98 9.31 8.35
C HIS A 1062 45.81 10.07 9.67
N TRP A 1063 44.56 10.21 10.15
CA TRP A 1063 44.22 10.88 11.42
C TRP A 1063 43.82 9.86 12.49
N PRO A 1064 44.73 9.46 13.39
CA PRO A 1064 44.48 8.36 14.35
C PRO A 1064 43.47 8.76 15.43
N VAL A 1065 42.39 8.00 15.57
CA VAL A 1065 41.38 8.18 16.63
C VAL A 1065 41.56 7.11 17.71
N PRO A 1066 41.80 7.48 18.99
CA PRO A 1066 42.08 6.52 20.07
C PRO A 1066 40.96 5.49 20.31
N LYS A 1067 39.71 5.86 20.01
CA LYS A 1067 38.51 5.05 20.23
C LYS A 1067 38.42 3.82 19.31
N GLY A 1068 39.14 3.81 18.19
CA GLY A 1068 39.26 2.62 17.33
C GLY A 1068 39.47 2.91 15.85
N HIS A 1069 39.93 1.89 15.15
CA HIS A 1069 40.32 1.95 13.72
C HIS A 1069 39.19 2.38 12.78
N ILE A 1070 37.93 2.03 13.06
CA ILE A 1070 36.81 2.43 12.20
C ILE A 1070 36.68 3.95 12.19
N TYR A 1071 36.74 4.60 13.36
CA TYR A 1071 36.67 6.06 13.46
C TYR A 1071 37.89 6.76 12.86
N THR A 1072 39.08 6.12 12.89
CA THR A 1072 40.26 6.59 12.15
C THR A 1072 39.99 6.67 10.64
N LEU A 1073 39.32 5.65 10.05
CA LEU A 1073 38.97 5.65 8.63
C LEU A 1073 38.03 6.81 8.29
N GLU A 1074 37.01 7.01 9.11
CA GLU A 1074 36.04 8.08 8.96
C GLU A 1074 36.68 9.47 9.08
N ALA A 1075 37.49 9.69 10.12
CA ALA A 1075 38.20 10.95 10.34
C ALA A 1075 39.15 11.26 9.17
N THR A 1076 39.87 10.23 8.71
CA THR A 1076 40.80 10.36 7.57
C THR A 1076 40.05 10.66 6.27
N ALA A 1077 38.86 10.09 6.07
CA ALA A 1077 38.02 10.40 4.91
C ALA A 1077 37.49 11.85 4.94
N TYR A 1078 37.06 12.36 6.11
CA TYR A 1078 36.68 13.77 6.26
C TYR A 1078 37.87 14.70 6.01
N ALA A 1079 39.05 14.37 6.53
CA ALA A 1079 40.27 15.13 6.28
C ALA A 1079 40.64 15.14 4.79
N LEU A 1080 40.53 13.99 4.10
CA LEU A 1080 40.74 13.90 2.66
C LEU A 1080 39.76 14.80 1.89
N LEU A 1081 38.47 14.77 2.23
CA LEU A 1081 37.49 15.67 1.62
C LEU A 1081 37.86 17.14 1.85
N ALA A 1082 38.27 17.51 3.06
CA ALA A 1082 38.72 18.87 3.35
C ALA A 1082 39.92 19.30 2.49
N LEU A 1083 40.94 18.42 2.34
CA LEU A 1083 42.12 18.67 1.51
C LEU A 1083 41.77 18.80 0.02
N VAL A 1084 40.89 17.92 -0.49
CA VAL A 1084 40.44 17.95 -1.89
C VAL A 1084 39.65 19.23 -2.18
N LYS A 1085 38.80 19.70 -1.24
CA LYS A 1085 38.06 20.96 -1.41
C LYS A 1085 38.99 22.17 -1.58
N VAL A 1086 40.10 22.22 -0.85
CA VAL A 1086 41.11 23.29 -1.02
C VAL A 1086 42.17 22.99 -2.09
N LYS A 1087 41.97 21.92 -2.89
CA LYS A 1087 42.86 21.47 -3.98
C LYS A 1087 44.30 21.16 -3.54
N ALA A 1088 44.50 20.75 -2.29
CA ALA A 1088 45.80 20.31 -1.77
C ALA A 1088 46.10 18.84 -2.15
N LEU A 1089 46.24 18.57 -3.45
CA LEU A 1089 46.31 17.19 -3.99
C LEU A 1089 47.58 16.43 -3.56
N GLU A 1090 48.72 17.13 -3.40
CA GLU A 1090 49.98 16.52 -2.93
C GLU A 1090 49.87 15.99 -1.49
N ASP A 1091 49.23 16.75 -0.61
CA ASP A 1091 48.94 16.34 0.77
C ASP A 1091 47.89 15.22 0.82
N ALA A 1092 46.95 15.19 -0.14
CA ALA A 1092 45.90 14.18 -0.23
C ALA A 1092 46.40 12.82 -0.73
N LYS A 1093 47.43 12.78 -1.57
CA LYS A 1093 47.99 11.56 -2.18
C LYS A 1093 48.38 10.47 -1.17
N PRO A 1094 49.18 10.73 -0.11
CA PRO A 1094 49.50 9.71 0.89
C PRO A 1094 48.25 9.23 1.66
N VAL A 1095 47.27 10.09 1.84
CA VAL A 1095 46.01 9.79 2.53
C VAL A 1095 45.14 8.82 1.73
N VAL A 1096 44.98 9.07 0.44
CA VAL A 1096 44.25 8.19 -0.49
C VAL A 1096 44.90 6.82 -0.54
N ARG A 1097 46.24 6.77 -0.66
CA ARG A 1097 47.01 5.52 -0.63
C ARG A 1097 46.78 4.73 0.65
N TRP A 1098 46.74 5.42 1.79
CA TRP A 1098 46.45 4.77 3.06
C TRP A 1098 45.03 4.21 3.08
N LEU A 1099 44.01 4.98 2.68
CA LEU A 1099 42.60 4.54 2.65
C LEU A 1099 42.38 3.33 1.74
N ILE A 1100 43.02 3.26 0.58
CA ILE A 1100 42.92 2.12 -0.34
C ILE A 1100 43.46 0.84 0.33
N LYS A 1101 44.56 0.93 1.09
CA LYS A 1101 45.12 -0.22 1.84
C LYS A 1101 44.15 -0.82 2.86
N GLN A 1102 43.14 -0.06 3.31
CA GLN A 1102 42.22 -0.45 4.39
C GLN A 1102 40.94 -1.15 3.92
N GLN A 1103 40.76 -1.33 2.60
CA GLN A 1103 39.55 -1.95 2.04
C GLN A 1103 39.44 -3.44 2.41
N LYS A 1104 38.24 -3.91 2.80
CA LYS A 1104 37.95 -5.32 3.12
C LYS A 1104 37.24 -6.02 1.96
N VAL A 1105 37.26 -7.37 1.96
CA VAL A 1105 36.60 -8.18 0.92
C VAL A 1105 35.10 -7.92 0.87
N GLY A 1106 34.59 -7.72 -0.36
CA GLY A 1106 33.23 -7.30 -0.64
C GLY A 1106 33.08 -5.78 -0.80
N GLY A 1107 34.18 -5.02 -0.76
CA GLY A 1107 34.17 -3.57 -0.97
C GLY A 1107 33.72 -2.77 0.25
N GLY A 1108 33.85 -3.28 1.48
CA GLY A 1108 33.44 -2.57 2.69
C GLY A 1108 34.62 -2.12 3.56
N TYR A 1109 34.41 -1.11 4.41
CA TYR A 1109 35.39 -0.62 5.39
C TYR A 1109 35.05 -1.00 6.84
N GLY A 1110 34.08 -1.89 7.03
CA GLY A 1110 33.70 -2.46 8.34
C GLY A 1110 32.57 -1.73 9.07
N SER A 1111 32.26 -0.49 8.69
CA SER A 1111 31.05 0.25 9.08
C SER A 1111 30.40 0.84 7.83
N THR A 1112 29.09 0.99 7.84
CA THR A 1112 28.36 1.69 6.77
C THR A 1112 28.88 3.11 6.64
N GLN A 1113 29.00 3.86 7.75
CA GLN A 1113 29.49 5.24 7.76
C GLN A 1113 30.91 5.32 7.15
N ALA A 1114 31.86 4.53 7.67
CA ALA A 1114 33.23 4.50 7.13
C ALA A 1114 33.27 4.15 5.64
N THR A 1115 32.46 3.19 5.20
CA THR A 1115 32.40 2.81 3.78
C THR A 1115 31.89 3.95 2.91
N ILE A 1116 30.83 4.61 3.36
CA ILE A 1116 30.23 5.78 2.71
C ILE A 1116 31.26 6.91 2.60
N MET A 1117 31.90 7.28 3.71
CA MET A 1117 32.79 8.43 3.76
C MET A 1117 34.06 8.20 2.96
N VAL A 1118 34.66 7.02 3.05
CA VAL A 1118 35.88 6.70 2.29
C VAL A 1118 35.60 6.72 0.79
N TYR A 1119 34.49 6.12 0.34
CA TYR A 1119 34.16 6.14 -1.08
C TYR A 1119 33.78 7.52 -1.59
N GLN A 1120 33.04 8.31 -0.80
CA GLN A 1120 32.78 9.70 -1.15
C GLN A 1120 34.09 10.48 -1.31
N ALA A 1121 35.02 10.35 -0.36
CA ALA A 1121 36.30 11.06 -0.36
C ALA A 1121 37.21 10.66 -1.54
N VAL A 1122 37.33 9.36 -1.79
CA VAL A 1122 38.15 8.82 -2.88
C VAL A 1122 37.53 9.16 -4.24
N ALA A 1123 36.20 9.11 -4.39
CA ALA A 1123 35.51 9.54 -5.60
C ALA A 1123 35.80 11.01 -5.94
N GLU A 1124 35.77 11.88 -4.92
CA GLU A 1124 36.05 13.30 -5.09
C GLU A 1124 37.51 13.56 -5.44
N TYR A 1125 38.46 12.84 -4.84
CA TYR A 1125 39.88 12.96 -5.19
C TYR A 1125 40.15 12.60 -6.66
N TRP A 1126 39.63 11.45 -7.12
CA TRP A 1126 39.86 10.98 -8.50
C TRP A 1126 39.16 11.84 -9.56
N ALA A 1127 38.18 12.67 -9.18
CA ALA A 1127 37.61 13.65 -10.09
C ALA A 1127 38.61 14.77 -10.47
N TYR A 1128 39.75 14.90 -9.76
CA TYR A 1128 40.72 15.99 -9.95
C TYR A 1128 42.19 15.54 -10.16
N ALA A 1129 42.53 14.26 -10.03
CA ALA A 1129 43.91 13.77 -10.10
C ALA A 1129 44.32 13.26 -11.51
N GLU A 1130 45.59 13.45 -11.91
CA GLU A 1130 46.22 12.94 -13.16
C GLU A 1130 47.30 11.86 -12.85
N GLU A 1131 47.49 10.83 -13.68
CA GLU A 1131 48.42 9.67 -13.44
C GLU A 1131 49.56 9.47 -14.47
N LEU A 1132 50.64 8.76 -14.06
CA LEU A 1132 51.89 8.44 -14.81
C LEU A 1132 52.02 6.96 -15.24
N GLU A 1133 52.85 6.63 -16.25
CA GLU A 1133 53.03 5.29 -16.90
C GLU A 1133 53.92 4.25 -16.16
N TYR A 1134 53.59 2.93 -16.23
CA TYR A 1134 54.39 1.80 -15.67
C TYR A 1134 54.28 0.46 -16.44
N ASN A 1135 55.29 -0.42 -16.32
CA ASN A 1135 55.31 -1.78 -16.88
C ASN A 1135 55.89 -2.79 -15.87
N LEU A 1136 55.11 -3.80 -15.45
CA LEU A 1136 55.43 -4.74 -14.36
C LEU A 1136 55.22 -6.21 -14.75
N ASN A 1137 56.18 -7.06 -14.40
CA ASN A 1137 56.07 -8.52 -14.51
C ASN A 1137 55.97 -9.15 -13.11
N VAL A 1138 54.87 -9.85 -12.85
CA VAL A 1138 54.57 -10.47 -11.54
C VAL A 1138 54.58 -11.99 -11.66
N ASP A 1139 55.47 -12.65 -10.92
CA ASP A 1139 55.55 -14.12 -10.82
C ASP A 1139 55.01 -14.61 -9.46
N ILE A 1140 53.95 -15.44 -9.48
CA ILE A 1140 53.37 -16.04 -8.28
C ILE A 1140 53.91 -17.46 -8.07
N LEU A 1141 54.62 -17.66 -6.95
CA LEU A 1141 55.20 -18.94 -6.56
C LEU A 1141 54.40 -19.59 -5.41
N LEU A 1142 53.78 -20.74 -5.68
CA LEU A 1142 53.04 -21.54 -4.68
C LEU A 1142 53.85 -22.80 -4.33
N PRO A 1143 54.31 -22.97 -3.07
CA PRO A 1143 55.06 -24.17 -2.68
C PRO A 1143 54.19 -25.43 -2.84
N GLY A 1144 54.64 -26.37 -3.69
CA GLY A 1144 53.95 -27.64 -3.98
C GLY A 1144 53.24 -27.75 -5.33
N LYS A 1145 53.24 -26.69 -6.17
CA LYS A 1145 52.84 -26.78 -7.58
C LYS A 1145 54.07 -26.67 -8.51
N PRO A 1146 54.17 -27.49 -9.58
CA PRO A 1146 55.36 -27.54 -10.43
C PRO A 1146 55.46 -26.43 -11.50
N LYS A 1147 54.42 -25.61 -11.69
CA LYS A 1147 54.39 -24.50 -12.66
C LYS A 1147 54.16 -23.17 -11.96
N ASN A 1148 55.01 -22.19 -12.28
CA ASN A 1148 54.84 -20.80 -11.90
C ASN A 1148 53.68 -20.19 -12.70
N VAL A 1149 52.92 -19.30 -12.06
CA VAL A 1149 51.92 -18.49 -12.77
C VAL A 1149 52.54 -17.10 -12.97
N THR A 1150 52.89 -16.80 -14.22
CA THR A 1150 53.47 -15.52 -14.63
C THR A 1150 52.36 -14.63 -15.17
N VAL A 1151 52.24 -13.42 -14.62
CA VAL A 1151 51.28 -12.38 -15.04
C VAL A 1151 52.05 -11.15 -15.47
N THR A 1152 52.00 -10.83 -16.77
CA THR A 1152 52.51 -9.59 -17.37
C THR A 1152 51.46 -8.47 -17.26
N ALA A 1153 51.86 -7.29 -16.79
CA ALA A 1153 50.98 -6.14 -16.58
C ALA A 1153 51.59 -4.84 -17.15
N THR A 1154 50.97 -4.23 -18.16
CA THR A 1154 51.46 -3.04 -18.90
C THR A 1154 50.46 -1.89 -18.82
N GLY A 1155 50.78 -0.74 -18.19
CA GLY A 1155 49.78 0.30 -17.93
C GLY A 1155 50.26 1.71 -17.59
N THR A 1156 49.33 2.54 -17.10
CA THR A 1156 49.61 3.83 -16.44
C THR A 1156 48.92 3.80 -15.07
N GLY A 1157 49.59 4.21 -13.99
CA GLY A 1157 49.22 4.01 -12.57
C GLY A 1157 50.24 3.24 -11.68
N GLU A 1158 49.76 2.47 -10.69
CA GLU A 1158 50.55 1.52 -9.88
C GLU A 1158 49.91 0.12 -9.97
N ALA A 1159 50.70 -0.98 -10.03
CA ALA A 1159 50.12 -2.33 -9.91
C ALA A 1159 49.86 -2.70 -8.46
N THR A 1160 48.73 -3.35 -8.21
CA THR A 1160 48.32 -3.83 -6.89
C THR A 1160 48.21 -5.35 -6.90
N VAL A 1161 48.84 -5.99 -5.92
CA VAL A 1161 48.68 -7.43 -5.65
C VAL A 1161 47.94 -7.57 -4.34
N THR A 1162 46.78 -8.21 -4.37
CA THR A 1162 45.89 -8.37 -3.23
C THR A 1162 45.71 -9.86 -2.92
N VAL A 1163 45.91 -10.25 -1.65
CA VAL A 1163 45.75 -11.64 -1.21
C VAL A 1163 44.73 -11.72 -0.08
N SER A 1164 43.61 -12.35 -0.39
CA SER A 1164 42.46 -12.49 0.48
C SER A 1164 42.36 -13.92 1.01
N ASN A 1165 42.54 -14.10 2.33
CA ASN A 1165 42.37 -15.40 2.99
C ASN A 1165 40.99 -15.53 3.61
N VAL A 1166 40.09 -16.29 3.00
CA VAL A 1166 38.77 -16.61 3.58
C VAL A 1166 38.94 -17.77 4.57
N CYS A 1167 38.91 -17.46 5.87
CA CYS A 1167 38.86 -18.47 6.94
C CYS A 1167 37.73 -18.19 7.92
N PHE A 1168 37.07 -19.25 8.38
CA PHE A 1168 36.05 -19.17 9.42
C PHE A 1168 36.72 -19.37 10.78
N ILE A 1169 36.66 -18.34 11.63
CA ILE A 1169 37.28 -18.34 12.95
C ILE A 1169 36.25 -18.77 14.01
N LEU A 1170 36.61 -19.75 14.84
CA LEU A 1170 35.99 -20.08 16.11
C LEU A 1170 36.34 -18.97 17.10
N ARG A 1171 35.47 -17.97 17.27
CA ARG A 1171 35.57 -17.10 18.45
C ARG A 1171 34.94 -17.84 19.63
N PHE A 1172 35.77 -18.44 20.48
CA PHE A 1172 35.39 -18.70 21.86
C PHE A 1172 35.24 -17.34 22.55
N ILE A 1173 34.01 -16.84 22.66
CA ILE A 1173 33.70 -15.83 23.68
C ILE A 1173 33.58 -16.60 25.00
N ILE A 1174 34.73 -16.92 25.61
CA ILE A 1174 34.80 -17.07 27.06
C ILE A 1174 35.17 -15.67 27.58
N CYS A 1175 34.20 -14.77 27.59
CA CYS A 1175 34.27 -13.49 28.32
C CYS A 1175 32.90 -12.88 28.65
N TYR A 1176 31.79 -13.61 28.44
CA TYR A 1176 30.45 -13.15 28.88
C TYR A 1176 29.72 -14.14 29.80
N LEU A 1177 30.38 -15.22 30.25
CA LEU A 1177 29.78 -16.25 31.11
C LEU A 1177 30.55 -16.54 32.42
N LEU A 1178 31.57 -15.75 32.76
CA LEU A 1178 32.43 -15.99 33.94
C LEU A 1178 32.67 -14.76 34.84
N MET A 1179 31.81 -13.73 34.77
CA MET A 1179 31.75 -12.68 35.81
C MET A 1179 30.34 -12.60 36.41
N CYS A 1180 29.93 -13.66 37.09
CA CYS A 1180 29.05 -13.58 38.26
C CYS A 1180 29.86 -14.14 39.43
N PRO A 1181 30.32 -13.34 40.40
CA PRO A 1181 30.63 -13.87 41.72
C PRO A 1181 29.32 -14.28 42.41
N LEU A 1182 29.43 -15.34 43.23
CA LEU A 1182 28.41 -15.99 44.05
C LEU A 1182 27.31 -15.10 44.65
#